data_AF-A0A2J7ZVP6-F1
#
_entry.id   AF-A0A2J7ZVP6-F1
#
_cell.length_a   1.000
_cell.length_b   1.000
_cell.length_c   1.000
_cell.angle_alpha   90.00
_cell.angle_beta   90.00
_cell.angle_gamma   90.00
#
_symmetry.space_group_name_H-M   'P 1'
#
loop_
_entity.id
_entity.type
_entity.pdbx_description
1 polymer ?
#
loop_
_entity_poly.entity_id
_entity_poly.type
_entity_poly.pdbx_seq_one_letter_code
_entity_poly.pdbx_strand_id
1 'polypeptide(L)'
;MHALMAAALVMVALAAAPLAAQPAATGNATTGNSTDGAGAVWAGDSPVSARAFRFGTVGDKATLADNSCGFGPRTSAYTVGVSPNSSLVKLRPQSGCGTCLEVVCAEPSSACVNPSATTLPPVAANATADYSNATSNVLSPGRIILTVADTCLSCAPLDLNIHADAYQQLADPTVGIIGVTYRPVPCPSFGRNMSVYVSEFRASEGGYLRLSVRDVASDGLAEVAVAHCPRATDNETTPAAAAGTRGIPADSSAASDQAASKAGAANLPSASGGTRATRTAGRGGGLIPGCAGTLRGPIWRVMDNTAGAAWEYSGLPRLPLDLRLTGVGGQELILWNAITNTTAPAVYRTRAQFSSVDPSLEPERSNASYLHTQTSDEMRALAAALMVLAALAARGGCSRSPIDEALGAWGGGSPNFSLPVKGRAFRFGTAGENVTLANNSCAFGPSTSPYVVGVSPNSPLFRLRTQSGCGTCLEVVCVEPTSACVNPNATTLPTAVTNDTADIATSNVLSPGRLVLTIADTCESCSLLDLNIHADAFAQLADPAIGIINVTYRQIPCPSFGRNMSVYVSDFHASQGGYVRLSVRDVAGNGLAEVAVAHCQRNETAGTAGDGGLIPGCTSTLRGPIWRVMNNTAGAAWEYSGLPRLPLDLRLTSVGGQDVIVRNAITNSTAPALYDSRTQYGVPDPSAADGGLIVVLG
;
A
#
# COMPACT_ATOMS: atom_id res chain seq x y z
N MET A 1 -3.71 -49.07 -61.40
CA MET A 1 -3.97 -50.46 -60.94
C MET A 1 -4.03 -50.45 -59.42
N HIS A 2 -5.24 -50.69 -58.88
CA HIS A 2 -5.62 -51.19 -57.54
C HIS A 2 -5.10 -50.47 -56.29
N ALA A 3 -5.86 -50.21 -55.21
CA ALA A 3 -7.28 -50.36 -54.83
C ALA A 3 -7.39 -49.71 -53.41
N LEU A 4 -8.31 -48.79 -53.13
CA LEU A 4 -9.66 -49.00 -52.52
C LEU A 4 -9.66 -49.47 -51.05
N MET A 5 -10.19 -48.63 -50.13
CA MET A 5 -11.23 -48.91 -49.10
C MET A 5 -11.54 -47.61 -48.32
N ALA A 6 -12.72 -46.99 -48.50
CA ALA A 6 -14.01 -47.18 -47.78
C ALA A 6 -14.02 -46.52 -46.38
N ALA A 7 -14.59 -45.33 -46.20
CA ALA A 7 -16.02 -44.99 -45.99
C ALA A 7 -16.53 -45.23 -44.56
N ALA A 8 -16.75 -44.16 -43.80
CA ALA A 8 -17.77 -44.08 -42.74
C ALA A 8 -18.18 -42.61 -42.52
N LEU A 9 -19.40 -42.31 -42.97
CA LEU A 9 -20.10 -41.04 -42.87
C LEU A 9 -20.92 -41.05 -41.56
N VAL A 10 -20.68 -40.13 -40.64
CA VAL A 10 -21.61 -39.83 -39.53
C VAL A 10 -21.99 -38.36 -39.62
N MET A 11 -23.23 -38.10 -40.04
CA MET A 11 -23.85 -36.79 -39.97
C MET A 11 -24.28 -36.51 -38.53
N VAL A 12 -23.70 -35.49 -37.91
CA VAL A 12 -24.32 -34.77 -36.79
C VAL A 12 -24.72 -33.40 -37.30
N ALA A 13 -26.03 -33.20 -37.46
CA ALA A 13 -26.61 -31.91 -37.78
C ALA A 13 -26.60 -31.03 -36.51
N LEU A 14 -25.72 -30.03 -36.45
CA LEU A 14 -25.91 -28.89 -35.56
C LEU A 14 -26.78 -27.84 -36.27
N ALA A 15 -27.97 -27.61 -35.72
CA ALA A 15 -28.81 -26.48 -36.07
C ALA A 15 -28.11 -25.18 -35.66
N ALA A 16 -27.71 -24.36 -36.63
CA ALA A 16 -27.35 -22.97 -36.41
C ALA A 16 -28.63 -22.14 -36.27
N ALA A 17 -28.90 -21.65 -35.07
CA ALA A 17 -29.86 -20.57 -34.86
C ALA A 17 -29.28 -19.26 -35.41
N PRO A 18 -30.09 -18.37 -36.02
CA PRO A 18 -29.59 -17.08 -36.48
C PRO A 18 -29.34 -16.18 -35.26
N LEU A 19 -28.09 -15.77 -35.04
CA LEU A 19 -27.80 -14.60 -34.21
C LEU A 19 -28.41 -13.38 -34.91
N ALA A 20 -29.44 -12.79 -34.28
CA ALA A 20 -29.89 -11.46 -34.62
C ALA A 20 -28.76 -10.47 -34.31
N ALA A 21 -28.18 -9.89 -35.35
CA ALA A 21 -27.28 -8.76 -35.25
C ALA A 21 -28.04 -7.57 -34.63
N GLN A 22 -27.60 -7.11 -33.46
CA GLN A 22 -27.98 -5.81 -32.93
C GLN A 22 -27.35 -4.71 -33.82
N PRO A 23 -28.12 -3.67 -34.19
CA PRO A 23 -27.61 -2.61 -35.04
C PRO A 23 -26.57 -1.78 -34.29
N ALA A 24 -25.41 -1.58 -34.92
CA ALA A 24 -24.46 -0.56 -34.52
C ALA A 24 -25.14 0.82 -34.63
N ALA A 25 -25.40 1.44 -33.48
CA ALA A 25 -25.84 2.83 -33.42
C ALA A 25 -24.64 3.75 -33.68
N THR A 26 -24.33 4.01 -34.94
CA THR A 26 -23.47 5.13 -35.34
C THR A 26 -24.30 6.41 -35.30
N GLY A 27 -24.48 6.98 -34.11
CA GLY A 27 -25.02 8.32 -33.91
C GLY A 27 -23.86 9.31 -33.73
N ASN A 28 -23.45 9.96 -34.82
CA ASN A 28 -22.50 11.08 -34.75
C ASN A 28 -23.25 12.30 -34.20
N ALA A 29 -23.20 12.50 -32.87
CA ALA A 29 -23.79 13.66 -32.22
C ALA A 29 -22.80 14.83 -32.27
N THR A 30 -23.10 15.80 -33.13
CA THR A 30 -22.47 17.12 -33.16
C THR A 30 -22.59 17.80 -31.80
N THR A 31 -21.44 18.18 -31.24
CA THR A 31 -21.26 18.95 -30.01
C THR A 31 -21.98 20.30 -30.08
N GLY A 32 -23.07 20.44 -29.33
CA GLY A 32 -23.65 21.75 -29.00
C GLY A 32 -22.91 22.36 -27.81
N ASN A 33 -22.27 23.51 -28.01
CA ASN A 33 -21.69 24.32 -26.94
C ASN A 33 -22.79 24.78 -25.97
N SER A 34 -22.83 24.20 -24.77
CA SER A 34 -23.42 24.83 -23.60
C SER A 34 -22.27 25.31 -22.72
N THR A 35 -22.20 26.63 -22.54
CA THR A 35 -21.16 27.34 -21.78
C THR A 35 -21.54 27.55 -20.31
N ASP A 36 -22.17 26.56 -19.68
CA ASP A 36 -22.47 26.63 -18.24
C ASP A 36 -21.35 25.91 -17.46
N GLY A 37 -20.64 26.67 -16.61
CA GLY A 37 -19.35 26.33 -16.03
C GLY A 37 -19.32 25.11 -15.10
N ALA A 38 -19.07 23.92 -15.63
CA ALA A 38 -18.79 22.68 -14.88
C ALA A 38 -17.39 22.63 -14.23
N GLY A 39 -16.66 23.75 -14.16
CA GLY A 39 -15.24 23.80 -13.80
C GLY A 39 -14.90 23.74 -12.30
N ALA A 40 -15.88 23.59 -11.39
CA ALA A 40 -15.64 23.77 -9.95
C ALA A 40 -16.24 22.67 -9.03
N VAL A 41 -16.47 21.44 -9.52
CA VAL A 41 -17.03 20.37 -8.67
C VAL A 41 -15.98 19.78 -7.71
N TRP A 42 -14.68 19.94 -8.01
CA TRP A 42 -13.60 19.27 -7.30
C TRP A 42 -12.58 20.27 -6.75
N ALA A 43 -12.35 20.26 -5.43
CA ALA A 43 -11.18 20.86 -4.79
C ALA A 43 -10.23 19.72 -4.37
N GLY A 44 -8.98 19.70 -4.87
CA GLY A 44 -7.96 18.67 -4.54
C GLY A 44 -7.53 17.79 -5.71
N ASP A 45 -7.10 16.56 -5.41
CA ASP A 45 -6.61 15.56 -6.38
C ASP A 45 -7.48 15.48 -7.64
N SER A 46 -6.83 15.44 -8.81
CA SER A 46 -7.51 15.47 -10.11
C SER A 46 -8.41 14.23 -10.28
N PRO A 47 -9.72 14.41 -10.55
CA PRO A 47 -10.63 13.30 -10.77
C PRO A 47 -10.21 12.51 -12.02
N VAL A 48 -10.41 11.19 -11.97
CA VAL A 48 -10.10 10.28 -13.06
C VAL A 48 -11.38 9.93 -13.81
N SER A 49 -11.36 10.05 -15.14
CA SER A 49 -12.47 9.61 -15.99
C SER A 49 -12.39 8.11 -16.26
N ALA A 50 -13.52 7.42 -16.18
CA ALA A 50 -13.62 5.97 -16.25
C ALA A 50 -14.97 5.52 -16.80
N ARG A 51 -15.09 4.22 -17.10
CA ARG A 51 -16.38 3.57 -17.35
C ARG A 51 -16.81 2.83 -16.10
N ALA A 52 -18.09 2.91 -15.78
CA ALA A 52 -18.69 2.10 -14.74
C ALA A 52 -19.64 1.07 -15.34
N PHE A 53 -19.51 -0.17 -14.86
CA PHE A 53 -20.37 -1.30 -15.20
C PHE A 53 -21.21 -1.67 -13.99
N ARG A 54 -22.35 -2.31 -14.24
CA ARG A 54 -23.21 -2.85 -13.18
C ARG A 54 -22.92 -4.34 -12.96
N PHE A 55 -22.86 -4.76 -11.70
CA PHE A 55 -23.03 -6.15 -11.32
C PHE A 55 -24.22 -6.34 -10.39
N GLY A 56 -24.81 -7.55 -10.42
CA GLY A 56 -26.01 -7.87 -9.67
C GLY A 56 -27.30 -7.30 -10.26
N THR A 57 -28.37 -7.48 -9.49
CA THR A 57 -29.76 -7.16 -9.81
C THR A 57 -30.29 -6.19 -8.75
N VAL A 58 -31.04 -5.17 -9.18
CA VAL A 58 -31.58 -4.15 -8.28
C VAL A 58 -32.50 -4.80 -7.25
N GLY A 59 -32.31 -4.48 -5.97
CA GLY A 59 -33.09 -5.01 -4.86
C GLY A 59 -32.65 -6.39 -4.37
N ASP A 60 -31.77 -7.10 -5.11
CA ASP A 60 -31.14 -8.30 -4.59
C ASP A 60 -30.03 -7.90 -3.63
N LYS A 61 -30.11 -8.40 -2.40
CA LYS A 61 -29.00 -8.31 -1.45
C LYS A 61 -27.90 -9.23 -1.96
N ALA A 62 -27.09 -8.77 -2.91
CA ALA A 62 -25.91 -9.49 -3.31
C ALA A 62 -25.01 -9.58 -2.08
N THR A 63 -25.03 -10.75 -1.43
CA THR A 63 -24.03 -11.09 -0.45
C THR A 63 -22.76 -11.32 -1.23
N LEU A 64 -21.83 -10.37 -1.10
CA LEU A 64 -20.43 -10.54 -1.50
C LEU A 64 -19.79 -11.58 -0.56
N ALA A 65 -20.19 -12.84 -0.67
CA ALA A 65 -19.71 -13.92 0.18
C ALA A 65 -18.21 -14.13 -0.02
N ASP A 66 -17.77 -14.09 -1.28
CA ASP A 66 -16.38 -14.27 -1.71
C ASP A 66 -15.87 -13.00 -2.40
N ASN A 67 -15.77 -11.91 -1.63
CA ASN A 67 -15.10 -10.73 -2.16
C ASN A 67 -13.58 -10.85 -2.03
N SER A 68 -12.86 -10.37 -3.05
CA SER A 68 -11.39 -10.42 -3.12
C SER A 68 -10.72 -9.63 -2.00
N CYS A 69 -11.45 -8.69 -1.37
CA CYS A 69 -10.96 -7.92 -0.24
C CYS A 69 -11.06 -8.66 1.11
N GLY A 70 -11.61 -9.88 1.16
CA GLY A 70 -11.62 -10.67 2.39
C GLY A 70 -12.49 -10.10 3.51
N PHE A 71 -13.45 -9.21 3.20
CA PHE A 71 -14.40 -8.71 4.19
C PHE A 71 -15.36 -9.80 4.67
N GLY A 72 -15.45 -10.94 3.97
CA GLY A 72 -16.47 -11.97 4.16
C GLY A 72 -17.87 -11.50 3.76
N PRO A 73 -18.94 -12.23 4.13
CA PRO A 73 -20.30 -11.91 3.71
C PRO A 73 -20.71 -10.49 4.14
N ARG A 74 -20.96 -9.64 3.13
CA ARG A 74 -21.40 -8.25 3.32
C ARG A 74 -22.58 -7.95 2.40
N THR A 75 -23.60 -7.29 2.94
CA THR A 75 -24.82 -6.89 2.22
C THR A 75 -24.86 -5.38 1.96
N SER A 76 -23.73 -4.79 1.57
CA SER A 76 -23.65 -3.34 1.34
C SER A 76 -23.91 -3.01 -0.13
N ALA A 77 -24.98 -2.25 -0.36
CA ALA A 77 -25.35 -1.73 -1.67
C ALA A 77 -24.33 -0.74 -2.28
N TYR A 78 -23.45 -0.16 -1.45
CA TYR A 78 -22.50 0.89 -1.85
C TYR A 78 -21.07 0.36 -1.90
N THR A 79 -20.89 -0.67 -2.72
CA THR A 79 -19.60 -1.33 -2.94
C THR A 79 -19.19 -1.24 -4.40
N VAL A 80 -17.88 -1.22 -4.62
CA VAL A 80 -17.27 -1.19 -5.94
C VAL A 80 -16.13 -2.19 -6.03
N GLY A 81 -16.07 -2.90 -7.15
CA GLY A 81 -14.91 -3.66 -7.58
C GLY A 81 -14.00 -2.81 -8.46
N VAL A 82 -12.69 -2.84 -8.21
CA VAL A 82 -11.69 -2.08 -8.99
C VAL A 82 -10.75 -3.03 -9.74
N SER A 83 -10.22 -2.61 -10.88
CA SER A 83 -9.24 -3.41 -11.61
C SER A 83 -7.98 -3.66 -10.76
N PRO A 84 -7.41 -4.89 -10.74
CA PRO A 84 -6.14 -5.15 -10.06
C PRO A 84 -4.98 -4.32 -10.65
N ASN A 85 -5.15 -3.83 -11.88
CA ASN A 85 -4.18 -2.97 -12.56
C ASN A 85 -4.36 -1.47 -12.26
N SER A 86 -5.39 -1.10 -11.48
CA SER A 86 -5.66 0.28 -11.12
C SER A 86 -4.54 0.87 -10.27
N SER A 87 -4.24 2.15 -10.48
CA SER A 87 -3.31 2.89 -9.60
C SER A 87 -3.81 2.92 -8.15
N LEU A 88 -5.13 2.88 -7.92
CA LEU A 88 -5.72 2.77 -6.58
C LEU A 88 -5.27 1.51 -5.84
N VAL A 89 -5.19 0.39 -6.55
CA VAL A 89 -4.77 -0.90 -5.99
C VAL A 89 -3.26 -0.92 -5.74
N LYS A 90 -2.48 -0.38 -6.68
CA LYS A 90 -1.01 -0.43 -6.64
C LYS A 90 -0.38 0.52 -5.62
N LEU A 91 -1.02 1.67 -5.36
CA LEU A 91 -0.45 2.73 -4.53
C LEU A 91 -0.89 2.70 -3.07
N ARG A 92 -1.91 1.91 -2.71
CA ARG A 92 -2.45 1.88 -1.34
C ARG A 92 -2.10 0.58 -0.62
N PRO A 93 -1.91 0.63 0.71
CA PRO A 93 -1.91 -0.56 1.55
C PRO A 93 -3.15 -1.41 1.26
N GLN A 94 -3.06 -2.72 1.48
CA GLN A 94 -4.20 -3.64 1.32
C GLN A 94 -4.79 -3.70 -0.09
N SER A 95 -4.02 -3.38 -1.14
CA SER A 95 -4.53 -3.42 -2.51
C SER A 95 -5.76 -2.51 -2.73
N GLY A 96 -5.87 -1.41 -1.96
CA GLY A 96 -6.99 -0.45 -2.03
C GLY A 96 -8.28 -0.89 -1.34
N CYS A 97 -8.34 -2.09 -0.75
CA CYS A 97 -9.51 -2.56 -0.02
C CYS A 97 -9.87 -1.65 1.15
N GLY A 98 -11.16 -1.32 1.29
CA GLY A 98 -11.64 -0.41 2.32
C GLY A 98 -11.47 1.08 1.99
N THR A 99 -10.80 1.45 0.89
CA THR A 99 -10.74 2.83 0.42
C THR A 99 -12.12 3.29 -0.06
N CYS A 100 -12.45 4.57 0.15
CA CYS A 100 -13.67 5.17 -0.39
C CYS A 100 -13.39 5.96 -1.66
N LEU A 101 -14.28 5.81 -2.64
CA LEU A 101 -14.28 6.55 -3.89
C LEU A 101 -15.49 7.46 -3.91
N GLU A 102 -15.25 8.74 -4.15
CA GLU A 102 -16.29 9.67 -4.53
C GLU A 102 -16.48 9.57 -6.05
N VAL A 103 -17.65 9.13 -6.47
CA VAL A 103 -17.99 8.84 -7.87
C VAL A 103 -19.10 9.77 -8.33
N VAL A 104 -18.87 10.45 -9.45
CA VAL A 104 -19.80 11.36 -10.10
C VAL A 104 -20.03 10.87 -11.53
N CYS A 105 -21.28 10.87 -11.98
CA CYS A 105 -21.58 10.58 -13.38
C CYS A 105 -21.00 11.70 -14.28
N ALA A 106 -20.15 11.34 -15.25
CA ALA A 106 -19.33 12.31 -15.99
C ALA A 106 -20.10 13.05 -17.09
N GLU A 107 -21.25 12.51 -17.51
CA GLU A 107 -21.97 13.03 -18.67
C GLU A 107 -23.16 13.90 -18.25
N PRO A 108 -23.40 15.03 -18.93
CA PRO A 108 -24.70 15.71 -18.88
C PRO A 108 -25.80 14.92 -19.62
N SER A 109 -25.57 13.64 -19.93
CA SER A 109 -26.52 12.81 -20.65
C SER A 109 -27.71 12.51 -19.74
N SER A 110 -28.89 12.38 -20.34
CA SER A 110 -30.10 11.91 -19.65
C SER A 110 -29.91 10.54 -18.98
N ALA A 111 -28.84 9.82 -19.28
CA ALA A 111 -28.44 8.60 -18.60
C ALA A 111 -27.97 8.82 -17.15
N CYS A 112 -27.34 9.97 -16.84
CA CYS A 112 -26.77 10.30 -15.54
C CYS A 112 -27.77 10.86 -14.52
N VAL A 113 -29.03 11.04 -14.94
CA VAL A 113 -30.10 11.46 -14.05
C VAL A 113 -31.11 10.34 -14.05
N ASN A 114 -31.07 9.49 -13.03
CA ASN A 114 -32.25 8.73 -12.70
C ASN A 114 -33.21 9.71 -11.99
N PRO A 115 -34.28 10.21 -12.62
CA PRO A 115 -35.22 11.12 -11.95
C PRO A 115 -35.94 10.45 -10.77
N SER A 116 -35.91 9.10 -10.72
CA SER A 116 -36.38 8.30 -9.59
C SER A 116 -35.30 8.03 -8.53
N ALA A 117 -34.06 8.53 -8.71
CA ALA A 117 -33.10 8.65 -7.61
C ALA A 117 -33.56 9.78 -6.69
N THR A 118 -34.68 9.55 -6.01
CA THR A 118 -35.07 10.33 -4.85
C THR A 118 -33.97 10.17 -3.80
N THR A 119 -33.66 11.25 -3.10
CA THR A 119 -33.02 11.16 -1.78
C THR A 119 -33.73 10.03 -1.03
N LEU A 120 -33.00 8.93 -0.76
CA LEU A 120 -33.60 7.63 -0.45
C LEU A 120 -34.84 7.73 0.44
N PRO A 121 -35.90 6.93 0.19
CA PRO A 121 -36.96 6.77 1.17
C PRO A 121 -36.31 6.41 2.52
N PRO A 122 -36.74 7.03 3.63
CA PRO A 122 -36.19 6.74 4.95
C PRO A 122 -36.16 5.23 5.14
N VAL A 123 -34.98 4.73 5.54
CA VAL A 123 -34.69 3.31 5.76
C VAL A 123 -35.93 2.63 6.33
N ALA A 124 -36.50 1.68 5.57
CA ALA A 124 -37.77 1.05 5.91
C ALA A 124 -37.77 0.64 7.39
N ALA A 125 -38.82 0.99 8.13
CA ALA A 125 -38.93 0.84 9.59
C ALA A 125 -38.74 -0.61 10.12
N ASN A 126 -38.66 -1.60 9.23
CA ASN A 126 -38.39 -3.01 9.54
C ASN A 126 -36.96 -3.46 9.24
N ALA A 127 -36.05 -2.57 8.82
CA ALA A 127 -34.64 -2.89 8.86
C ALA A 127 -34.25 -3.02 10.34
N THR A 128 -33.70 -4.18 10.72
CA THR A 128 -33.06 -4.39 12.03
C THR A 128 -32.26 -3.13 12.40
N ALA A 129 -32.37 -2.68 13.65
CA ALA A 129 -31.94 -1.37 14.19
C ALA A 129 -30.52 -0.87 13.86
N ASP A 130 -29.75 -1.62 13.08
CA ASP A 130 -28.40 -1.34 12.59
C ASP A 130 -28.30 -0.40 11.38
N TYR A 131 -29.39 -0.15 10.66
CA TYR A 131 -29.33 0.67 9.45
C TYR A 131 -30.04 2.03 9.57
N SER A 132 -30.81 2.29 10.63
CA SER A 132 -31.67 3.47 10.73
C SER A 132 -30.93 4.80 10.99
N ASN A 133 -29.67 4.77 11.42
CA ASN A 133 -28.86 5.98 11.67
C ASN A 133 -27.71 6.17 10.66
N ALA A 134 -27.63 5.36 9.60
CA ALA A 134 -26.59 5.55 8.60
C ALA A 134 -26.89 6.77 7.73
N THR A 135 -26.02 7.79 7.74
CA THR A 135 -26.08 8.84 6.74
C THR A 135 -25.92 8.22 5.35
N SER A 136 -26.73 8.69 4.40
CA SER A 136 -26.73 8.15 3.05
C SER A 136 -25.35 8.26 2.41
N ASN A 137 -24.91 7.22 1.73
CA ASN A 137 -23.74 7.25 0.84
C ASN A 137 -23.98 8.12 -0.41
N VAL A 138 -25.20 8.65 -0.60
CA VAL A 138 -25.56 9.58 -1.67
C VAL A 138 -25.35 11.01 -1.18
N LEU A 139 -24.40 11.72 -1.80
CA LEU A 139 -24.10 13.11 -1.48
C LEU A 139 -25.05 14.08 -2.18
N SER A 140 -25.35 13.79 -3.44
CA SER A 140 -26.37 14.46 -4.25
C SER A 140 -26.79 13.53 -5.40
N PRO A 141 -27.89 13.80 -6.13
CA PRO A 141 -28.22 13.03 -7.33
C PRO A 141 -27.00 12.97 -8.29
N GLY A 142 -26.64 11.76 -8.74
CA GLY A 142 -25.47 11.55 -9.61
C GLY A 142 -24.09 11.60 -8.92
N ARG A 143 -24.03 11.73 -7.58
CA ARG A 143 -22.79 11.78 -6.79
C ARG A 143 -22.88 10.92 -5.52
N ILE A 144 -22.07 9.87 -5.44
CA ILE A 144 -22.11 8.91 -4.34
C ILE A 144 -20.71 8.55 -3.82
N ILE A 145 -20.64 8.02 -2.60
CA ILE A 145 -19.43 7.43 -2.03
C ILE A 145 -19.54 5.90 -2.03
N LEU A 146 -18.57 5.24 -2.66
CA LEU A 146 -18.46 3.79 -2.76
C LEU A 146 -17.26 3.29 -1.95
N THR A 147 -17.41 2.15 -1.27
CA THR A 147 -16.27 1.46 -0.64
C THR A 147 -15.72 0.41 -1.59
N VAL A 148 -14.41 0.43 -1.84
CA VAL A 148 -13.72 -0.64 -2.56
C VAL A 148 -13.81 -1.92 -1.74
N ALA A 149 -14.55 -2.89 -2.27
CA ALA A 149 -14.83 -4.14 -1.58
C ALA A 149 -14.45 -5.36 -2.39
N ASP A 150 -14.09 -5.22 -3.66
CA ASP A 150 -13.76 -6.36 -4.52
C ASP A 150 -12.74 -5.97 -5.61
N THR A 151 -12.27 -6.96 -6.35
CA THR A 151 -11.39 -6.81 -7.50
C THR A 151 -12.11 -7.25 -8.77
N CYS A 152 -12.14 -6.38 -9.78
CA CYS A 152 -12.73 -6.67 -11.08
C CYS A 152 -11.64 -7.12 -12.07
N LEU A 153 -11.46 -8.43 -12.21
CA LEU A 153 -10.41 -9.01 -13.07
C LEU A 153 -10.59 -8.69 -14.56
N SER A 154 -11.82 -8.44 -15.02
CA SER A 154 -12.15 -8.09 -16.40
C SER A 154 -12.16 -6.59 -16.68
N CYS A 155 -12.05 -5.75 -15.65
CA CYS A 155 -12.10 -4.30 -15.80
C CYS A 155 -10.77 -3.76 -16.35
N ALA A 156 -10.85 -2.79 -17.26
CA ALA A 156 -9.69 -1.99 -17.64
C ALA A 156 -9.14 -1.24 -16.40
N PRO A 157 -7.88 -0.76 -16.40
CA PRO A 157 -7.24 -0.21 -15.20
C PRO A 157 -8.01 0.90 -14.47
N LEU A 158 -8.85 1.66 -15.17
CA LEU A 158 -9.66 2.74 -14.61
C LEU A 158 -11.13 2.37 -14.44
N ASP A 159 -11.58 1.26 -15.00
CA ASP A 159 -13.00 0.90 -14.99
C ASP A 159 -13.45 0.46 -13.58
N LEU A 160 -14.69 0.81 -13.24
CA LEU A 160 -15.33 0.47 -11.97
C LEU A 160 -16.46 -0.56 -12.18
N ASN A 161 -16.52 -1.58 -11.34
CA ASN A 161 -17.65 -2.51 -11.29
C ASN A 161 -18.52 -2.18 -10.08
N ILE A 162 -19.64 -1.49 -10.30
CA ILE A 162 -20.48 -0.92 -9.24
C ILE A 162 -21.69 -1.84 -8.99
N HIS A 163 -22.03 -2.04 -7.71
CA HIS A 163 -23.21 -2.82 -7.33
C HIS A 163 -24.50 -2.19 -7.91
N ALA A 164 -25.46 -3.01 -8.33
CA ALA A 164 -26.68 -2.55 -9.01
C ALA A 164 -27.45 -1.43 -8.29
N ASP A 165 -27.62 -1.56 -6.98
CA ASP A 165 -28.30 -0.56 -6.17
C ASP A 165 -27.56 0.80 -6.15
N ALA A 166 -26.23 0.79 -6.05
CA ALA A 166 -25.42 2.00 -6.14
C ALA A 166 -25.41 2.59 -7.55
N TYR A 167 -25.35 1.72 -8.56
CA TYR A 167 -25.42 2.14 -9.97
C TYR A 167 -26.73 2.88 -10.26
N GLN A 168 -27.86 2.42 -9.71
CA GLN A 168 -29.16 3.08 -9.87
C GLN A 168 -29.21 4.50 -9.27
N GLN A 169 -28.35 4.81 -8.30
CA GLN A 169 -28.20 6.17 -7.75
C GLN A 169 -27.37 7.09 -8.68
N LEU A 170 -26.58 6.52 -9.59
CA LEU A 170 -25.78 7.26 -10.56
C LEU A 170 -26.50 7.41 -11.91
N ALA A 171 -27.20 6.37 -12.36
CA ALA A 171 -27.78 6.32 -13.70
C ALA A 171 -28.97 5.37 -13.83
N ASP A 172 -29.65 5.45 -14.97
CA ASP A 172 -30.68 4.48 -15.35
C ASP A 172 -30.04 3.07 -15.50
N PRO A 173 -30.52 2.06 -14.74
CA PRO A 173 -29.98 0.70 -14.82
C PRO A 173 -30.10 0.05 -16.19
N THR A 174 -30.92 0.58 -17.11
CA THR A 174 -31.06 0.07 -18.49
C THR A 174 -29.88 0.44 -19.40
N VAL A 175 -29.10 1.48 -19.05
CA VAL A 175 -27.98 1.98 -19.87
C VAL A 175 -26.78 1.02 -19.82
N GLY A 176 -26.63 0.24 -18.75
CA GLY A 176 -25.62 -0.82 -18.59
C GLY A 176 -24.18 -0.33 -18.36
N ILE A 177 -23.71 0.66 -19.11
CA ILE A 177 -22.37 1.27 -19.00
C ILE A 177 -22.51 2.79 -19.04
N ILE A 178 -21.89 3.48 -18.08
CA ILE A 178 -21.85 4.96 -18.04
C ILE A 178 -20.43 5.49 -17.92
N GLY A 179 -20.20 6.70 -18.43
CA GLY A 179 -19.02 7.49 -18.09
C GLY A 179 -19.11 8.03 -16.67
N VAL A 180 -18.07 7.82 -15.87
CA VAL A 180 -17.96 8.36 -14.51
C VAL A 180 -16.64 9.10 -14.33
N THR A 181 -16.63 10.05 -13.42
CA THR A 181 -15.41 10.61 -12.85
C THR A 181 -15.34 10.18 -11.39
N TYR A 182 -14.17 9.78 -10.92
CA TYR A 182 -14.00 9.44 -9.51
C TYR A 182 -12.67 9.91 -8.95
N ARG A 183 -12.62 10.03 -7.63
CA ARG A 183 -11.39 10.25 -6.86
C ARG A 183 -11.44 9.50 -5.52
N PRO A 184 -10.30 9.11 -4.95
CA PRO A 184 -10.27 8.61 -3.59
C PRO A 184 -10.64 9.73 -2.62
N VAL A 185 -11.38 9.38 -1.56
CA VAL A 185 -11.72 10.29 -0.46
C VAL A 185 -11.60 9.55 0.87
N PRO A 186 -11.33 10.25 1.99
CA PRO A 186 -11.43 9.65 3.31
C PRO A 186 -12.83 9.05 3.51
N CYS A 187 -12.90 7.81 3.97
CA CYS A 187 -14.18 7.19 4.27
C CYS A 187 -14.86 7.91 5.44
N PRO A 188 -16.09 8.43 5.29
CA PRO A 188 -16.84 8.92 6.44
C PRO A 188 -17.30 7.71 7.27
N SER A 189 -17.56 7.93 8.57
CA SER A 189 -18.08 6.88 9.45
C SER A 189 -19.50 6.43 9.09
N PHE A 190 -20.22 7.26 8.33
CA PHE A 190 -21.65 7.10 8.04
C PHE A 190 -22.49 6.90 9.31
N GLY A 191 -22.10 7.48 10.44
CA GLY A 191 -22.77 7.26 11.73
C GLY A 191 -22.61 5.84 12.29
N ARG A 192 -21.74 5.01 11.70
CA ARG A 192 -21.45 3.64 12.13
C ARG A 192 -20.10 3.56 12.84
N ASN A 193 -20.07 2.73 13.87
CA ASN A 193 -18.82 2.27 14.46
C ASN A 193 -18.24 1.14 13.61
N MET A 194 -16.93 0.94 13.70
CA MET A 194 -16.31 -0.19 13.03
C MET A 194 -16.78 -1.52 13.65
N SER A 195 -16.69 -2.58 12.85
CA SER A 195 -16.96 -3.95 13.29
C SER A 195 -15.84 -4.88 12.90
N VAL A 196 -15.63 -5.93 13.70
CA VAL A 196 -14.61 -6.96 13.46
C VAL A 196 -15.33 -8.22 13.02
N TYR A 197 -15.09 -8.67 11.80
CA TYR A 197 -15.59 -9.94 11.31
C TYR A 197 -14.49 -10.99 11.46
N VAL A 198 -14.71 -11.97 12.33
CA VAL A 198 -13.83 -13.13 12.48
C VAL A 198 -14.34 -14.21 11.54
N SER A 199 -13.57 -14.53 10.51
CA SER A 199 -13.92 -15.57 9.54
C SER A 199 -13.58 -16.96 10.10
N GLU A 200 -12.41 -17.07 10.74
CA GLU A 200 -11.93 -18.33 11.31
C GLU A 200 -11.18 -18.09 12.63
N PHE A 201 -11.35 -19.01 13.58
CA PHE A 201 -10.68 -18.95 14.88
C PHE A 201 -10.36 -20.35 15.39
N ARG A 202 -9.09 -20.59 15.74
CA ARG A 202 -8.62 -21.85 16.31
C ARG A 202 -7.76 -21.61 17.54
N ALA A 203 -8.25 -22.02 18.72
CA ALA A 203 -7.54 -21.85 20.00
C ALA A 203 -6.66 -23.04 20.44
N SER A 204 -6.49 -24.06 19.59
CA SER A 204 -5.63 -25.23 19.89
C SER A 204 -4.19 -25.02 19.41
N GLU A 205 -3.25 -25.92 19.73
CA GLU A 205 -1.85 -25.82 19.28
C GLU A 205 -1.75 -25.63 17.75
N GLY A 206 -0.90 -24.71 17.30
CA GLY A 206 -0.90 -24.24 15.91
C GLY A 206 -2.13 -23.41 15.53
N GLY A 207 -2.78 -22.84 16.54
CA GLY A 207 -3.97 -22.01 16.41
C GLY A 207 -3.72 -20.76 15.57
N TYR A 208 -4.80 -20.20 15.07
CA TYR A 208 -4.77 -19.00 14.26
C TYR A 208 -6.07 -18.21 14.44
N LEU A 209 -6.01 -16.94 14.09
CA LEU A 209 -7.14 -16.03 14.04
C LEU A 209 -7.14 -15.33 12.69
N ARG A 210 -8.23 -15.45 11.93
CA ARG A 210 -8.48 -14.69 10.71
C ARG A 210 -9.61 -13.73 10.93
N LEU A 211 -9.37 -12.46 10.65
CA LEU A 211 -10.39 -11.42 10.78
C LEU A 211 -10.28 -10.37 9.67
N SER A 212 -11.35 -9.62 9.49
CA SER A 212 -11.34 -8.35 8.77
C SER A 212 -12.00 -7.27 9.62
N VAL A 213 -11.54 -6.03 9.46
CA VAL A 213 -12.16 -4.87 10.10
C VAL A 213 -13.01 -4.16 9.06
N ARG A 214 -14.29 -3.99 9.35
CA ARG A 214 -15.30 -3.39 8.47
C ARG A 214 -15.68 -2.00 8.97
N ASP A 215 -16.18 -1.19 8.04
CA ASP A 215 -16.74 0.14 8.30
C ASP A 215 -15.74 1.07 9.02
N VAL A 216 -14.49 1.00 8.59
CA VAL A 216 -13.39 1.86 9.06
C VAL A 216 -13.52 3.24 8.39
N ALA A 217 -13.64 4.31 9.19
CA ALA A 217 -13.53 5.68 8.69
C ALA A 217 -12.06 6.03 8.42
N SER A 218 -11.79 7.05 7.60
CA SER A 218 -10.46 7.46 7.09
C SER A 218 -9.99 6.67 5.86
N ASP A 219 -8.68 6.61 5.61
CA ASP A 219 -8.05 6.10 4.39
C ASP A 219 -7.83 4.57 4.37
N GLY A 220 -8.41 3.85 5.33
CA GLY A 220 -8.21 2.41 5.53
C GLY A 220 -7.19 2.09 6.63
N LEU A 221 -6.82 0.81 6.74
CA LEU A 221 -5.88 0.31 7.75
C LEU A 221 -4.51 0.01 7.14
N ALA A 222 -3.45 0.42 7.83
CA ALA A 222 -2.07 0.06 7.52
C ALA A 222 -1.58 -1.13 8.36
N GLU A 223 -2.04 -1.26 9.61
CA GLU A 223 -1.63 -2.34 10.53
C GLU A 223 -2.81 -2.81 11.39
N VAL A 224 -2.86 -4.11 11.66
CA VAL A 224 -3.66 -4.68 12.76
C VAL A 224 -2.73 -5.47 13.66
N ALA A 225 -2.79 -5.20 14.96
CA ALA A 225 -2.08 -5.97 15.96
C ALA A 225 -3.05 -6.52 17.00
N VAL A 226 -2.74 -7.69 17.54
CA VAL A 226 -3.53 -8.39 18.56
C VAL A 226 -2.75 -8.49 19.87
N ALA A 227 -3.45 -8.33 20.98
CA ALA A 227 -2.92 -8.61 22.31
C ALA A 227 -3.91 -9.45 23.11
N HIS A 228 -3.37 -10.32 23.96
CA HIS A 228 -4.16 -10.96 25.01
C HIS A 228 -3.91 -10.25 26.32
N CYS A 229 -5.00 -9.85 26.95
CA CYS A 229 -4.99 -9.00 28.12
C CYS A 229 -5.89 -9.65 29.18
N PRO A 230 -5.32 -10.48 30.07
CA PRO A 230 -6.08 -11.09 31.15
C PRO A 230 -6.62 -9.97 32.03
N ARG A 231 -7.93 -9.71 31.96
CA ARG A 231 -8.59 -8.87 32.94
C ARG A 231 -8.94 -9.75 34.12
N ALA A 232 -8.71 -9.25 35.33
CA ALA A 232 -9.34 -9.83 36.50
C ALA A 232 -10.83 -9.85 36.18
N THR A 233 -11.42 -11.03 36.04
CA THR A 233 -12.87 -11.17 36.02
C THR A 233 -13.33 -10.46 37.29
N ASP A 234 -14.12 -9.40 37.15
CA ASP A 234 -14.76 -8.77 38.29
C ASP A 234 -15.43 -9.91 39.04
N ASN A 235 -14.85 -10.26 40.18
CA ASN A 235 -15.27 -11.38 40.98
C ASN A 235 -16.62 -10.93 41.51
N GLU A 236 -17.67 -11.26 40.76
CA GLU A 236 -19.05 -11.03 41.13
C GLU A 236 -19.23 -11.77 42.44
N THR A 237 -19.04 -11.04 43.54
CA THR A 237 -19.31 -11.52 44.88
C THR A 237 -20.77 -11.89 44.88
N THR A 238 -21.05 -13.17 44.61
CA THR A 238 -22.27 -13.84 45.03
C THR A 238 -22.51 -13.42 46.49
N PRO A 239 -23.60 -12.68 46.78
CA PRO A 239 -23.95 -12.40 48.16
C PRO A 239 -24.16 -13.75 48.83
N ALA A 240 -23.45 -13.97 49.93
CA ALA A 240 -23.62 -15.16 50.75
C ALA A 240 -25.10 -15.32 51.09
N ALA A 241 -25.64 -16.50 50.78
CA ALA A 241 -26.99 -16.91 51.09
C ALA A 241 -27.25 -16.78 52.60
N ALA A 242 -28.17 -15.88 52.98
CA ALA A 242 -28.90 -16.00 54.22
C ALA A 242 -30.06 -16.97 53.99
N ALA A 243 -30.07 -18.05 54.78
CA ALA A 243 -31.08 -19.08 54.78
C ALA A 243 -32.50 -18.51 54.98
N GLY A 244 -33.45 -18.94 54.15
CA GLY A 244 -34.86 -18.55 54.26
C GLY A 244 -35.76 -19.31 53.30
N THR A 245 -36.26 -20.45 53.76
CA THR A 245 -37.14 -21.43 53.11
C THR A 245 -38.52 -20.88 52.66
N ARG A 246 -38.92 -21.08 51.39
CA ARG A 246 -40.20 -21.70 50.94
C ARG A 246 -40.51 -21.46 49.43
N GLY A 247 -40.47 -22.53 48.65
CA GLY A 247 -41.63 -23.10 47.94
C GLY A 247 -42.22 -22.46 46.66
N ILE A 248 -42.10 -23.24 45.56
CA ILE A 248 -43.01 -23.49 44.40
C ILE A 248 -43.06 -22.44 43.24
N PRO A 249 -43.40 -22.83 41.99
CA PRO A 249 -42.51 -23.35 40.94
C PRO A 249 -42.45 -22.46 39.68
N ALA A 250 -41.67 -22.94 38.70
CA ALA A 250 -41.41 -22.38 37.37
C ALA A 250 -42.64 -21.87 36.61
N ASP A 251 -42.44 -20.79 35.87
CA ASP A 251 -42.95 -20.69 34.49
C ASP A 251 -42.12 -19.76 33.62
N SER A 252 -41.98 -20.18 32.37
CA SER A 252 -41.27 -19.56 31.27
C SER A 252 -42.19 -18.66 30.45
N SER A 253 -41.82 -17.42 30.16
CA SER A 253 -42.22 -16.72 28.92
C SER A 253 -41.58 -15.34 28.76
N ALA A 254 -40.98 -15.15 27.57
CA ALA A 254 -41.12 -14.03 26.65
C ALA A 254 -41.28 -12.58 27.15
N ALA A 255 -40.41 -11.73 26.58
CA ALA A 255 -40.64 -10.39 26.05
C ALA A 255 -41.96 -9.65 26.37
N SER A 256 -41.83 -8.42 26.90
CA SER A 256 -42.59 -7.27 26.41
C SER A 256 -42.00 -5.95 26.91
N ASP A 257 -41.73 -5.05 25.97
CA ASP A 257 -41.65 -3.61 26.18
C ASP A 257 -42.94 -3.07 26.82
N GLN A 258 -42.83 -2.05 27.69
CA GLN A 258 -43.74 -0.90 27.63
C GLN A 258 -43.24 0.32 28.41
N ALA A 259 -43.66 1.47 27.90
CA ALA A 259 -43.18 2.82 28.12
C ALA A 259 -43.70 3.50 29.40
N ALA A 260 -42.90 4.49 29.83
CA ALA A 260 -43.26 5.82 30.33
C ALA A 260 -44.46 6.00 31.30
N SER A 261 -44.19 6.64 32.44
CA SER A 261 -45.02 7.77 32.88
C SER A 261 -44.29 8.72 33.85
N LYS A 262 -44.79 9.95 33.80
CA LYS A 262 -44.34 11.22 34.40
C LYS A 262 -44.90 11.41 35.83
N ALA A 263 -44.18 12.25 36.57
CA ALA A 263 -44.66 13.21 37.58
C ALA A 263 -45.10 12.72 38.98
N GLY A 264 -44.66 13.46 40.00
CA GLY A 264 -45.26 13.43 41.34
C GLY A 264 -44.33 13.95 42.44
N ALA A 265 -44.34 15.25 42.70
CA ALA A 265 -43.71 15.89 43.85
C ALA A 265 -44.60 15.80 45.10
N ALA A 266 -44.04 15.57 46.30
CA ALA A 266 -44.49 16.13 47.60
C ALA A 266 -43.57 15.77 48.80
N ASN A 267 -42.92 16.80 49.34
CA ASN A 267 -42.82 17.23 50.76
C ASN A 267 -42.55 16.27 51.96
N LEU A 268 -41.37 16.49 52.57
CA LEU A 268 -41.04 16.82 54.00
C LEU A 268 -41.37 15.82 55.15
N PRO A 269 -40.78 15.96 56.37
CA PRO A 269 -39.47 16.48 56.81
C PRO A 269 -38.76 15.54 57.83
N SER A 270 -37.46 15.71 58.10
CA SER A 270 -36.91 15.54 59.46
C SER A 270 -35.49 16.08 59.61
N ALA A 271 -35.22 16.56 60.81
CA ALA A 271 -34.22 17.54 61.18
C ALA A 271 -32.84 16.98 61.57
N SER A 272 -31.87 17.90 61.52
CA SER A 272 -30.75 18.10 62.45
C SER A 272 -29.74 16.98 62.68
N GLY A 273 -28.49 17.26 62.29
CA GLY A 273 -27.31 16.55 62.77
C GLY A 273 -26.07 16.96 62.01
N GLY A 274 -25.53 18.15 62.30
CA GLY A 274 -24.27 18.60 61.72
C GLY A 274 -23.09 17.79 62.23
N THR A 275 -22.16 17.44 61.33
CA THR A 275 -20.73 17.60 61.56
C THR A 275 -19.99 17.57 60.23
N ARG A 276 -19.09 18.54 60.11
CA ARG A 276 -18.28 18.89 58.96
C ARG A 276 -17.01 18.05 59.01
N ALA A 277 -16.81 17.16 58.05
CA ALA A 277 -15.51 16.56 57.76
C ALA A 277 -15.37 16.36 56.23
N THR A 278 -14.48 17.16 55.66
CA THR A 278 -13.76 17.03 54.37
C THR A 278 -14.16 15.88 53.44
N ARG A 279 -14.93 16.20 52.38
CA ARG A 279 -15.00 15.39 51.17
C ARG A 279 -13.77 15.67 50.30
N THR A 280 -12.82 14.76 50.32
CA THR A 280 -11.83 14.59 49.24
C THR A 280 -11.97 13.16 48.75
N ALA A 281 -12.74 12.97 47.68
CA ALA A 281 -12.69 11.78 46.83
C ALA A 281 -13.45 12.11 45.55
N GLY A 282 -12.71 12.60 44.55
CA GLY A 282 -13.17 12.59 43.18
C GLY A 282 -13.45 11.15 42.78
N ARG A 283 -14.66 10.91 42.27
CA ARG A 283 -15.01 9.74 41.46
C ARG A 283 -14.22 9.86 40.14
N GLY A 284 -12.93 9.60 40.19
CA GLY A 284 -12.17 9.22 39.00
C GLY A 284 -12.55 7.77 38.71
N GLY A 285 -13.11 7.51 37.52
CA GLY A 285 -13.23 6.16 37.00
C GLY A 285 -11.84 5.55 36.95
N GLY A 286 -11.51 4.76 37.97
CA GLY A 286 -10.24 4.07 38.08
C GLY A 286 -10.13 3.09 36.93
N LEU A 287 -9.14 3.32 36.05
CA LEU A 287 -8.67 2.34 35.10
C LEU A 287 -8.32 1.07 35.89
N ILE A 288 -9.05 -0.01 35.66
CA ILE A 288 -8.81 -1.29 36.34
C ILE A 288 -7.43 -1.80 35.91
N PRO A 289 -6.47 -2.00 36.84
CA PRO A 289 -5.09 -2.36 36.55
C PRO A 289 -4.96 -3.87 36.28
N GLY A 290 -5.55 -4.35 35.18
CA GLY A 290 -5.39 -5.75 34.74
C GLY A 290 -4.25 -5.93 33.74
N CYS A 291 -4.07 -4.98 32.82
CA CYS A 291 -2.96 -4.99 31.85
C CYS A 291 -1.90 -3.91 32.12
N ALA A 292 -2.25 -2.88 32.91
CA ALA A 292 -1.34 -1.83 33.34
C ALA A 292 -0.48 -2.22 34.56
N GLY A 293 -0.70 -3.41 35.15
CA GLY A 293 0.01 -3.89 36.35
C GLY A 293 1.41 -4.46 36.07
N THR A 294 1.73 -4.77 34.82
CA THR A 294 3.14 -4.85 34.40
C THR A 294 3.53 -3.44 33.96
N LEU A 295 4.70 -2.95 34.37
CA LEU A 295 5.25 -1.65 33.91
C LEU A 295 5.38 -1.54 32.37
N ARG A 296 4.99 -2.56 31.60
CA ARG A 296 5.27 -2.78 30.18
C ARG A 296 4.03 -2.81 29.28
N GLY A 297 2.81 -2.69 29.83
CA GLY A 297 1.57 -2.73 29.04
C GLY A 297 1.34 -4.04 28.27
N PRO A 298 0.28 -4.14 27.45
CA PRO A 298 0.05 -5.29 26.60
C PRO A 298 1.16 -5.44 25.54
N ILE A 299 1.60 -6.68 25.30
CA ILE A 299 2.50 -7.00 24.19
C ILE A 299 1.65 -7.16 22.93
N TRP A 300 1.71 -6.15 22.06
CA TRP A 300 1.05 -6.17 20.75
C TRP A 300 1.83 -7.04 19.76
N ARG A 301 1.10 -7.87 19.03
CA ARG A 301 1.64 -8.71 17.95
C ARG A 301 0.97 -8.34 16.65
N VAL A 302 1.75 -7.85 15.70
CA VAL A 302 1.26 -7.51 14.36
C VAL A 302 0.72 -8.77 13.67
N MET A 303 -0.40 -8.63 13.00
CA MET A 303 -1.04 -9.67 12.17
C MET A 303 -0.54 -9.56 10.73
N ASP A 304 -0.47 -10.68 10.03
CA ASP A 304 -0.10 -10.74 8.63
C ASP A 304 -1.30 -10.33 7.76
N ASN A 305 -1.11 -9.41 6.81
CA ASN A 305 -2.14 -9.10 5.83
C ASN A 305 -2.17 -10.21 4.77
N THR A 306 -3.23 -11.01 4.73
CA THR A 306 -3.31 -12.18 3.84
C THR A 306 -3.94 -11.86 2.49
N ALA A 307 -4.97 -11.01 2.48
CA ALA A 307 -5.60 -10.50 1.26
C ALA A 307 -6.48 -9.30 1.59
N GLY A 308 -6.23 -8.15 0.98
CA GLY A 308 -7.07 -6.97 1.15
C GLY A 308 -7.23 -6.58 2.63
N ALA A 309 -8.47 -6.62 3.12
CA ALA A 309 -8.81 -6.32 4.51
C ALA A 309 -8.73 -7.53 5.45
N ALA A 310 -8.31 -8.71 4.97
CA ALA A 310 -8.13 -9.92 5.77
C ALA A 310 -6.75 -9.98 6.43
N TRP A 311 -6.77 -10.21 7.74
CA TRP A 311 -5.62 -10.27 8.62
C TRP A 311 -5.57 -11.62 9.32
N GLU A 312 -4.39 -12.21 9.37
CA GLU A 312 -4.13 -13.49 10.02
C GLU A 312 -3.12 -13.33 11.15
N TYR A 313 -3.44 -13.91 12.31
CA TYR A 313 -2.48 -14.09 13.39
C TYR A 313 -2.21 -15.57 13.56
N SER A 314 -0.97 -15.99 13.28
CA SER A 314 -0.48 -17.32 13.56
C SER A 314 0.02 -17.43 15.01
N GLY A 315 -0.63 -18.25 15.82
CA GLY A 315 -0.29 -18.46 17.23
C GLY A 315 -1.52 -18.81 18.06
N LEU A 316 -1.29 -19.33 19.26
CA LEU A 316 -2.36 -19.69 20.22
C LEU A 316 -3.08 -18.43 20.74
N PRO A 317 -4.24 -18.03 20.19
CA PRO A 317 -4.93 -16.84 20.64
C PRO A 317 -5.69 -17.21 21.93
N ARG A 318 -5.48 -16.43 23.00
CA ARG A 318 -6.27 -16.58 24.24
C ARG A 318 -7.28 -15.45 24.31
N LEU A 319 -8.53 -15.80 24.59
CA LEU A 319 -9.60 -14.83 24.76
C LEU A 319 -9.62 -14.27 26.19
N PRO A 320 -10.12 -13.04 26.40
CA PRO A 320 -10.49 -12.08 25.36
C PRO A 320 -9.26 -11.52 24.64
N LEU A 321 -9.47 -11.07 23.39
CA LEU A 321 -8.45 -10.40 22.59
C LEU A 321 -8.79 -8.92 22.43
N ASP A 322 -7.74 -8.11 22.56
CA ASP A 322 -7.74 -6.70 22.22
C ASP A 322 -7.10 -6.52 20.85
N LEU A 323 -7.56 -5.53 20.09
CA LEU A 323 -6.96 -5.15 18.81
C LEU A 323 -6.40 -3.73 18.89
N ARG A 324 -5.23 -3.52 18.30
CA ARG A 324 -4.71 -2.20 17.98
C ARG A 324 -4.75 -2.05 16.47
N LEU A 325 -5.41 -0.99 16.01
CA LEU A 325 -5.59 -0.68 14.61
C LEU A 325 -4.80 0.57 14.29
N THR A 326 -4.00 0.54 13.23
CA THR A 326 -3.28 1.72 12.74
C THR A 326 -3.83 2.08 11.37
N GLY A 327 -4.36 3.29 11.24
CA GLY A 327 -4.83 3.84 9.97
C GLY A 327 -3.68 4.17 9.02
N VAL A 328 -3.96 4.35 7.72
CA VAL A 328 -2.95 4.76 6.73
C VAL A 328 -2.32 6.12 7.07
N GLY A 329 -3.07 7.02 7.72
CA GLY A 329 -2.56 8.28 8.25
C GLY A 329 -1.76 8.16 9.54
N GLY A 330 -1.46 6.95 10.02
CA GLY A 330 -0.71 6.69 11.24
C GLY A 330 -1.51 6.85 12.54
N GLN A 331 -2.82 7.12 12.48
CA GLN A 331 -3.64 7.18 13.69
C GLN A 331 -3.79 5.79 14.30
N GLU A 332 -3.65 5.68 15.61
CA GLU A 332 -3.85 4.42 16.34
C GLU A 332 -5.18 4.42 17.09
N LEU A 333 -5.86 3.27 17.10
CA LEU A 333 -7.07 3.01 17.86
C LEU A 333 -7.00 1.65 18.53
N ILE A 334 -7.33 1.59 19.83
CA ILE A 334 -7.35 0.34 20.59
C ILE A 334 -8.80 -0.10 20.84
N LEU A 335 -9.13 -1.31 20.36
CA LEU A 335 -10.39 -2.00 20.57
C LEU A 335 -10.23 -2.99 21.73
N TRP A 336 -10.68 -2.57 22.90
CA TRP A 336 -10.68 -3.39 24.10
C TRP A 336 -11.79 -4.45 24.06
N ASN A 337 -11.47 -5.69 24.41
CA ASN A 337 -12.36 -6.86 24.33
C ASN A 337 -13.03 -6.98 22.95
N ALA A 338 -12.26 -6.78 21.88
CA ALA A 338 -12.78 -6.83 20.53
C ALA A 338 -13.34 -8.21 20.17
N ILE A 339 -12.73 -9.28 20.69
CA ILE A 339 -13.15 -10.66 20.46
C ILE A 339 -13.24 -11.37 21.82
N THR A 340 -14.43 -11.82 22.19
CA THR A 340 -14.73 -12.34 23.54
C THR A 340 -15.12 -13.82 23.57
N ASN A 341 -15.43 -14.42 22.42
CA ASN A 341 -15.77 -15.84 22.31
C ASN A 341 -15.05 -16.49 21.12
N THR A 342 -15.09 -17.82 21.05
CA THR A 342 -14.40 -18.61 20.01
C THR A 342 -15.26 -18.85 18.78
N THR A 343 -16.41 -18.20 18.67
CA THR A 343 -17.37 -18.47 17.60
C THR A 343 -16.87 -17.84 16.31
N ALA A 344 -16.68 -18.65 15.26
CA ALA A 344 -16.37 -18.19 13.92
C ALA A 344 -17.18 -19.02 12.89
N PRO A 345 -17.77 -18.40 11.87
CA PRO A 345 -17.71 -16.96 11.57
C PRO A 345 -18.58 -16.12 12.53
N ALA A 346 -18.11 -14.92 12.91
CA ALA A 346 -18.86 -14.00 13.79
C ALA A 346 -18.52 -12.53 13.51
N VAL A 347 -19.47 -11.63 13.78
CA VAL A 347 -19.28 -10.16 13.72
C VAL A 347 -19.33 -9.58 15.13
N TYR A 348 -18.24 -8.94 15.56
CA TYR A 348 -18.15 -8.22 16.82
C TYR A 348 -18.27 -6.72 16.56
N ARG A 349 -19.24 -6.09 17.20
CA ARG A 349 -19.46 -4.64 17.06
C ARG A 349 -18.64 -3.89 18.08
N THR A 350 -18.05 -2.79 17.63
CA THR A 350 -17.28 -1.91 18.51
C THR A 350 -18.06 -0.63 18.79
N ARG A 351 -17.55 0.18 19.73
CA ARG A 351 -18.01 1.55 19.99
C ARG A 351 -17.01 2.60 19.50
N ALA A 352 -16.04 2.17 18.72
CA ALA A 352 -14.88 2.99 18.36
C ALA A 352 -14.91 3.29 16.87
N GLN A 353 -14.29 4.42 16.51
CA GLN A 353 -14.14 4.86 15.14
C GLN A 353 -12.91 5.77 15.07
N PHE A 354 -12.20 5.79 13.94
CA PHE A 354 -11.25 6.88 13.72
C PHE A 354 -12.00 8.19 13.65
N SER A 355 -11.46 9.25 14.24
CA SER A 355 -12.04 10.58 14.12
C SER A 355 -12.21 10.89 12.64
N SER A 356 -13.45 11.04 12.18
CA SER A 356 -13.70 11.48 10.81
C SER A 356 -13.03 12.83 10.64
N VAL A 357 -12.10 12.93 9.69
CA VAL A 357 -11.69 14.24 9.19
C VAL A 357 -12.97 14.85 8.63
N ASP A 358 -13.48 15.89 9.28
CA ASP A 358 -14.65 16.60 8.78
C ASP A 358 -14.26 17.22 7.43
N PRO A 359 -14.82 16.74 6.31
CA PRO A 359 -14.43 17.23 4.99
C PRO A 359 -14.76 18.71 4.79
N SER A 360 -15.60 19.31 5.65
CA SER A 360 -15.93 20.73 5.59
C SER A 360 -14.86 21.66 6.21
N LEU A 361 -13.92 21.13 6.99
CA LEU A 361 -12.91 21.93 7.72
C LEU A 361 -11.54 22.03 7.00
N GLU A 362 -11.38 21.41 5.83
CA GLU A 362 -10.10 21.39 5.09
C GLU A 362 -9.72 22.63 4.26
N PRO A 363 -10.60 23.53 3.79
CA PRO A 363 -10.16 24.59 2.87
C PRO A 363 -9.28 25.69 3.52
N GLU A 364 -9.16 25.76 4.85
CA GLU A 364 -8.36 26.80 5.54
C GLU A 364 -6.95 26.36 5.97
N ARG A 365 -6.64 25.06 6.06
CA ARG A 365 -5.35 24.62 6.63
C ARG A 365 -4.18 24.64 5.65
N SER A 366 -4.41 24.70 4.34
CA SER A 366 -3.36 24.73 3.32
C SER A 366 -2.79 26.13 3.04
N ASN A 367 -3.38 27.21 3.57
CA ASN A 367 -2.94 28.60 3.30
C ASN A 367 -2.18 29.30 4.44
N ALA A 368 -1.95 28.65 5.58
CA ALA A 368 -1.40 29.32 6.77
C ALA A 368 0.15 29.38 6.83
N SER A 369 0.88 29.15 5.73
CA SER A 369 2.35 29.21 5.74
C SER A 369 2.93 29.69 4.42
N TYR A 370 2.60 30.90 3.97
CA TYR A 370 3.48 31.74 3.14
C TYR A 370 2.87 33.14 2.99
N LEU A 371 3.23 34.08 3.88
CA LEU A 371 2.90 35.50 3.72
C LEU A 371 4.16 36.22 3.26
N HIS A 372 4.30 36.41 1.95
CA HIS A 372 5.17 37.42 1.38
C HIS A 372 4.29 38.46 0.69
N THR A 373 4.31 39.69 1.21
CA THR A 373 3.59 40.84 0.67
C THR A 373 4.17 41.25 -0.67
N GLN A 374 3.41 41.08 -1.76
CA GLN A 374 3.71 41.70 -3.04
C GLN A 374 2.47 42.46 -3.56
N THR A 375 2.68 43.73 -3.87
CA THR A 375 1.67 44.75 -4.14
C THR A 375 0.98 44.59 -5.51
N SER A 376 -0.31 44.88 -5.55
CA SER A 376 -1.30 44.51 -6.57
C SER A 376 -1.27 45.27 -7.91
N ASP A 377 -0.27 46.12 -8.17
CA ASP A 377 -0.34 47.04 -9.33
C ASP A 377 0.37 46.53 -10.60
N GLU A 378 1.19 45.48 -10.53
CA GLU A 378 1.88 44.94 -11.73
C GLU A 378 1.08 43.87 -12.49
N MET A 379 0.08 43.22 -11.88
CA MET A 379 -0.68 42.14 -12.55
C MET A 379 -1.67 42.62 -13.63
N ARG A 380 -2.03 43.91 -13.63
CA ARG A 380 -2.96 44.45 -14.65
C ARG A 380 -2.28 44.73 -15.99
N ALA A 381 -0.97 44.99 -16.01
CA ALA A 381 -0.22 45.19 -17.25
C ALA A 381 0.07 43.87 -17.98
N LEU A 382 0.30 42.77 -17.24
CA LEU A 382 0.58 41.46 -17.82
C LEU A 382 -0.66 40.80 -18.45
N ALA A 383 -1.85 41.00 -17.86
CA ALA A 383 -3.11 40.46 -18.41
C ALA A 383 -3.48 41.06 -19.78
N ALA A 384 -3.17 42.35 -20.01
CA ALA A 384 -3.41 42.99 -21.30
C ALA A 384 -2.42 42.52 -22.38
N ALA A 385 -1.16 42.25 -22.02
CA ALA A 385 -0.15 41.73 -22.95
C ALA A 385 -0.43 40.27 -23.36
N LEU A 386 -0.93 39.44 -22.44
CA LEU A 386 -1.29 38.04 -22.74
C LEU A 386 -2.50 37.91 -23.66
N MET A 387 -3.48 38.82 -23.57
CA MET A 387 -4.64 38.79 -24.48
C MET A 387 -4.28 39.19 -25.92
N VAL A 388 -3.27 40.04 -26.11
CA VAL A 388 -2.77 40.39 -27.45
C VAL A 388 -1.94 39.24 -28.05
N LEU A 389 -1.15 38.51 -27.25
CA LEU A 389 -0.43 37.32 -27.73
C LEU A 389 -1.37 36.16 -28.10
N ALA A 390 -2.46 35.97 -27.35
CA ALA A 390 -3.45 34.93 -27.64
C ALA A 390 -4.20 35.19 -28.96
N ALA A 391 -4.42 36.46 -29.32
CA ALA A 391 -5.06 36.84 -30.58
C ALA A 391 -4.14 36.64 -31.81
N LEU A 392 -2.81 36.68 -31.65
CA LEU A 392 -1.87 36.41 -32.75
C LEU A 392 -1.61 34.91 -32.97
N ALA A 393 -1.77 34.06 -31.96
CA ALA A 393 -1.57 32.61 -32.09
C ALA A 393 -2.69 31.90 -32.87
N ALA A 394 -3.87 32.51 -33.02
CA ALA A 394 -5.03 31.90 -33.70
C ALA A 394 -4.97 31.89 -35.24
N ARG A 395 -3.86 32.34 -35.87
CA ARG A 395 -3.72 32.38 -37.34
C ARG A 395 -2.63 31.47 -37.93
N GLY A 396 -1.92 30.68 -37.12
CA GLY A 396 -0.95 29.69 -37.60
C GLY A 396 -1.52 28.28 -37.54
N GLY A 397 -1.68 27.61 -38.68
CA GLY A 397 -2.06 26.20 -38.73
C GLY A 397 -1.02 25.33 -38.03
N CYS A 398 -1.43 24.62 -36.97
CA CYS A 398 -0.58 23.70 -36.24
C CYS A 398 -0.29 22.45 -37.09
N SER A 399 0.92 22.38 -37.63
CA SER A 399 1.55 21.10 -37.97
C SER A 399 1.88 20.37 -36.67
N ARG A 400 1.50 19.09 -36.56
CA ARG A 400 1.75 18.25 -35.38
C ARG A 400 3.25 18.17 -35.10
N SER A 401 3.62 18.34 -33.83
CA SER A 401 4.99 18.15 -33.35
C SER A 401 5.34 16.65 -33.36
N PRO A 402 6.54 16.24 -33.81
CA PRO A 402 6.95 14.82 -33.86
C PRO A 402 7.12 14.13 -32.49
N ILE A 403 6.92 14.86 -31.39
CA ILE A 403 7.17 14.34 -30.02
C ILE A 403 6.02 13.45 -29.53
N ASP A 404 4.77 13.67 -30.00
CA ASP A 404 3.62 12.87 -29.57
C ASP A 404 3.61 11.44 -30.15
N GLU A 405 4.30 11.21 -31.26
CA GLU A 405 4.38 9.88 -31.88
C GLU A 405 5.33 8.93 -31.12
N ALA A 406 6.30 9.47 -30.37
CA ALA A 406 7.20 8.69 -29.50
C ALA A 406 6.55 8.32 -28.14
N LEU A 407 5.43 8.96 -27.79
CA LEU A 407 4.65 8.66 -26.58
C LEU A 407 3.52 7.63 -26.84
N GLY A 408 3.26 7.27 -28.10
CA GLY A 408 2.20 6.32 -28.48
C GLY A 408 2.40 4.86 -28.01
N ALA A 409 3.61 4.49 -27.59
CA ALA A 409 3.89 3.16 -27.02
C ALA A 409 3.63 3.06 -25.49
N TRP A 410 3.23 4.17 -24.84
CA TRP A 410 3.11 4.26 -23.38
C TRP A 410 1.68 4.08 -22.85
N GLY A 411 0.72 3.79 -23.72
CA GLY A 411 -0.69 3.61 -23.38
C GLY A 411 -1.11 2.22 -22.86
N GLY A 412 -0.17 1.28 -22.68
CA GLY A 412 -0.42 -0.08 -22.17
C GLY A 412 0.21 -0.29 -20.80
N GLY A 413 -0.48 -1.02 -19.90
CA GLY A 413 -0.14 -1.19 -18.49
C GLY A 413 1.33 -1.53 -18.20
N SER A 414 1.90 -0.86 -17.18
CA SER A 414 3.26 -1.01 -16.67
C SER A 414 4.37 -0.84 -17.72
N PRO A 415 5.08 0.30 -17.77
CA PRO A 415 6.16 0.49 -18.74
C PRO A 415 7.22 -0.59 -18.51
N ASN A 416 7.40 -1.43 -19.51
CA ASN A 416 8.42 -2.47 -19.50
C ASN A 416 9.79 -1.82 -19.76
N PHE A 417 10.45 -1.36 -18.70
CA PHE A 417 11.81 -0.78 -18.79
C PHE A 417 12.89 -1.78 -19.19
N SER A 418 12.57 -3.04 -19.53
CA SER A 418 13.54 -3.91 -20.22
C SER A 418 13.83 -3.43 -21.64
N LEU A 419 12.96 -2.59 -22.22
CA LEU A 419 13.19 -1.92 -23.49
C LEU A 419 13.90 -0.57 -23.29
N PRO A 420 14.84 -0.19 -24.19
CA PRO A 420 15.52 1.10 -24.10
C PRO A 420 14.57 2.29 -24.21
N VAL A 421 14.70 3.24 -23.29
CA VAL A 421 13.98 4.51 -23.24
C VAL A 421 14.94 5.65 -23.52
N LYS A 422 14.52 6.65 -24.30
CA LYS A 422 15.29 7.87 -24.53
C LYS A 422 15.06 8.88 -23.41
N GLY A 423 16.13 9.43 -22.86
CA GLY A 423 16.09 10.48 -21.86
C GLY A 423 17.29 11.41 -21.99
N ARG A 424 17.36 12.42 -21.13
CA ARG A 424 18.55 13.28 -21.01
C ARG A 424 19.31 12.90 -19.76
N ALA A 425 20.62 12.87 -19.85
CA ALA A 425 21.48 12.76 -18.69
C ALA A 425 22.17 14.09 -18.44
N PHE A 426 22.22 14.50 -17.18
CA PHE A 426 23.02 15.62 -16.72
C PHE A 426 23.85 15.23 -15.51
N ARG A 427 24.87 16.03 -15.21
CA ARG A 427 25.82 15.72 -14.14
C ARG A 427 25.49 16.43 -12.83
N PHE A 428 25.82 15.79 -11.72
CA PHE A 428 26.02 16.45 -10.43
C PHE A 428 27.41 16.14 -9.86
N GLY A 429 27.91 17.05 -9.01
CA GLY A 429 29.26 16.97 -8.45
C GLY A 429 30.37 17.44 -9.40
N THR A 430 31.60 17.41 -8.90
CA THR A 430 32.83 17.73 -9.66
C THR A 430 33.58 16.44 -9.97
N ALA A 431 34.08 16.28 -11.20
CA ALA A 431 34.86 15.09 -11.56
C ALA A 431 36.15 15.00 -10.72
N GLY A 432 36.48 13.80 -10.22
CA GLY A 432 37.63 13.54 -9.35
C GLY A 432 37.45 13.98 -7.89
N GLU A 433 36.30 14.56 -7.53
CA GLU A 433 35.95 14.84 -6.14
C GLU A 433 35.24 13.61 -5.55
N ASN A 434 35.69 13.14 -4.37
CA ASN A 434 34.99 12.10 -3.63
C ASN A 434 33.67 12.66 -3.07
N VAL A 435 32.65 12.76 -3.91
CA VAL A 435 31.32 13.19 -3.49
C VAL A 435 30.73 12.06 -2.65
N THR A 436 30.62 12.32 -1.35
CA THR A 436 29.89 11.44 -0.46
C THR A 436 28.43 11.84 -0.50
N LEU A 437 27.56 10.97 -1.01
CA LEU A 437 26.11 11.15 -0.93
C LEU A 437 25.64 10.91 0.52
N ALA A 438 25.89 11.88 1.40
CA ALA A 438 25.62 11.77 2.83
C ALA A 438 24.12 11.58 3.12
N ASN A 439 23.28 12.34 2.41
CA ASN A 439 21.83 12.25 2.46
C ASN A 439 21.32 11.98 1.05
N ASN A 440 20.95 10.74 0.78
CA ASN A 440 20.29 10.36 -0.47
C ASN A 440 18.87 9.87 -0.17
N SER A 441 17.93 10.13 -1.07
CA SER A 441 16.51 9.77 -0.90
C SER A 441 16.28 8.27 -0.81
N CYS A 442 17.25 7.45 -1.24
CA CYS A 442 17.20 6.00 -1.06
C CYS A 442 17.68 5.51 0.31
N ALA A 443 18.17 6.41 1.17
CA ALA A 443 18.65 6.11 2.51
C ALA A 443 19.72 4.99 2.56
N PHE A 444 20.55 4.89 1.52
CA PHE A 444 21.73 4.02 1.55
C PHE A 444 22.75 4.47 2.59
N GLY A 445 22.64 5.71 3.10
CA GLY A 445 23.66 6.37 3.90
C GLY A 445 24.82 6.87 3.05
N PRO A 446 25.95 7.25 3.66
CA PRO A 446 27.12 7.76 2.95
C PRO A 446 27.63 6.75 1.93
N SER A 447 27.50 7.09 0.64
CA SER A 447 28.01 6.29 -0.47
C SER A 447 29.03 7.11 -1.25
N THR A 448 30.16 6.47 -1.55
CA THR A 448 31.24 7.01 -2.39
C THR A 448 31.26 6.38 -3.78
N SER A 449 30.26 5.55 -4.12
CA SER A 449 30.20 4.92 -5.44
C SER A 449 30.00 6.01 -6.51
N PRO A 450 30.89 6.12 -7.51
CA PRO A 450 30.72 7.08 -8.59
C PRO A 450 29.66 6.62 -9.61
N TYR A 451 29.18 5.37 -9.53
CA TYR A 451 28.24 4.77 -10.49
C TYR A 451 26.80 4.79 -9.97
N VAL A 452 26.36 5.98 -9.59
CA VAL A 452 25.04 6.24 -9.03
C VAL A 452 24.28 7.24 -9.89
N VAL A 453 22.95 7.11 -9.87
CA VAL A 453 22.05 7.98 -10.61
C VAL A 453 20.86 8.40 -9.73
N GLY A 454 20.50 9.67 -9.84
CA GLY A 454 19.24 10.22 -9.34
C GLY A 454 18.18 10.21 -10.44
N VAL A 455 16.96 9.81 -10.10
CA VAL A 455 15.81 9.81 -11.03
C VAL A 455 14.69 10.71 -10.53
N SER A 456 13.83 11.20 -11.42
CA SER A 456 12.66 11.98 -10.98
C SER A 456 11.78 11.16 -10.02
N PRO A 457 11.29 11.72 -8.90
CA PRO A 457 10.30 11.08 -8.02
C PRO A 457 9.01 10.68 -8.77
N ASN A 458 8.75 11.36 -9.89
CA ASN A 458 7.61 11.09 -10.76
C ASN A 458 7.93 10.08 -11.86
N SER A 459 9.19 9.67 -12.00
CA SER A 459 9.61 8.66 -12.96
C SER A 459 8.90 7.33 -12.65
N PRO A 460 8.43 6.60 -13.68
CA PRO A 460 7.88 5.27 -13.44
C PRO A 460 8.94 4.30 -12.88
N LEU A 461 10.24 4.54 -13.12
CA LEU A 461 11.32 3.79 -12.45
C LEU A 461 11.27 3.91 -10.92
N PHE A 462 10.94 5.10 -10.42
CA PHE A 462 10.82 5.36 -8.98
C PHE A 462 9.49 4.82 -8.44
N ARG A 463 8.37 4.95 -9.18
CA ARG A 463 7.04 4.60 -8.66
C ARG A 463 6.65 3.12 -8.71
N LEU A 464 7.33 2.29 -9.51
CA LEU A 464 6.86 0.93 -9.80
C LEU A 464 7.16 -0.13 -8.73
N ARG A 465 7.92 0.17 -7.67
CA ARG A 465 8.46 -0.86 -6.77
C ARG A 465 8.25 -0.50 -5.29
N THR A 466 8.21 -1.53 -4.45
CA THR A 466 8.10 -1.44 -2.98
C THR A 466 9.23 -0.64 -2.32
N GLN A 467 10.37 -0.46 -3.00
CA GLN A 467 11.51 0.35 -2.55
C GLN A 467 11.68 1.66 -3.32
N SER A 468 10.63 2.12 -4.00
CA SER A 468 10.70 3.30 -4.85
C SER A 468 11.82 3.25 -5.91
N GLY A 469 12.13 2.07 -6.44
CA GLY A 469 13.20 1.87 -7.44
C GLY A 469 14.64 1.94 -6.90
N CYS A 470 14.85 2.24 -5.62
CA CYS A 470 16.18 2.28 -5.00
C CYS A 470 16.91 0.94 -5.12
N GLY A 471 18.19 0.99 -5.48
CA GLY A 471 19.02 -0.21 -5.70
C GLY A 471 18.78 -0.90 -7.05
N THR A 472 17.90 -0.37 -7.90
CA THR A 472 17.73 -0.84 -9.28
C THR A 472 18.92 -0.44 -10.15
N CYS A 473 19.35 -1.32 -11.05
CA CYS A 473 20.40 -1.01 -12.02
C CYS A 473 19.82 -0.62 -13.38
N LEU A 474 20.41 0.42 -13.96
CA LEU A 474 20.14 0.90 -15.31
C LEU A 474 21.36 0.66 -16.18
N GLU A 475 21.15 0.03 -17.31
CA GLU A 475 22.11 0.07 -18.41
C GLU A 475 21.87 1.35 -19.20
N VAL A 476 22.87 2.23 -19.26
CA VAL A 476 22.80 3.54 -19.91
C VAL A 476 23.79 3.60 -21.07
N VAL A 477 23.30 4.02 -22.24
CA VAL A 477 24.07 4.17 -23.48
C VAL A 477 23.93 5.61 -23.96
N CYS A 478 25.04 6.27 -24.28
CA CYS A 478 25.02 7.57 -24.93
C CYS A 478 24.61 7.42 -26.40
N VAL A 479 23.70 8.28 -26.89
CA VAL A 479 23.15 8.21 -28.27
C VAL A 479 23.48 9.41 -29.16
N GLU A 480 24.28 10.35 -28.66
CA GLU A 480 24.80 11.47 -29.44
C GLU A 480 25.74 11.00 -30.58
N PRO A 481 26.03 11.86 -31.59
CA PRO A 481 27.07 11.58 -32.55
C PRO A 481 28.39 11.22 -31.86
N THR A 482 29.13 10.27 -32.43
CA THR A 482 30.29 9.59 -31.80
C THR A 482 31.30 10.50 -31.08
N SER A 483 31.51 11.73 -31.54
CA SER A 483 32.42 12.69 -30.88
C SER A 483 31.94 13.21 -29.52
N ALA A 484 30.65 13.11 -29.21
CA ALA A 484 30.06 13.51 -27.93
C ALA A 484 29.95 12.35 -26.92
N CYS A 485 29.76 11.12 -27.40
CA CYS A 485 29.60 9.91 -26.58
C CYS A 485 30.90 9.17 -26.24
N VAL A 486 32.03 9.66 -26.75
CA VAL A 486 33.33 9.07 -26.50
C VAL A 486 34.21 10.15 -25.96
N ASN A 487 34.36 10.19 -24.63
CA ASN A 487 35.48 10.89 -24.06
C ASN A 487 36.74 10.11 -24.48
N PRO A 488 37.64 10.66 -25.30
CA PRO A 488 38.85 9.95 -25.72
C PRO A 488 39.77 9.65 -24.53
N ASN A 489 39.58 10.37 -23.42
CA ASN A 489 40.25 10.16 -22.15
C ASN A 489 39.44 9.28 -21.18
N ALA A 490 38.28 8.74 -21.59
CA ALA A 490 37.67 7.61 -20.90
C ALA A 490 38.57 6.39 -21.12
N THR A 491 39.68 6.38 -20.39
CA THR A 491 40.47 5.18 -20.20
C THR A 491 39.51 4.09 -19.73
N THR A 492 39.46 2.98 -20.46
CA THR A 492 39.11 1.70 -19.85
C THR A 492 39.81 1.68 -18.51
N LEU A 493 39.06 1.69 -17.40
CA LEU A 493 39.62 1.81 -16.05
C LEU A 493 40.88 0.94 -15.94
N PRO A 494 41.92 1.40 -15.22
CA PRO A 494 43.19 0.70 -15.15
C PRO A 494 42.92 -0.75 -14.76
N THR A 495 43.49 -1.69 -15.52
CA THR A 495 43.60 -3.10 -15.11
C THR A 495 43.93 -3.09 -13.63
N ALA A 496 43.01 -3.59 -12.80
CA ALA A 496 43.15 -3.65 -11.36
C ALA A 496 44.58 -4.11 -11.06
N VAL A 497 45.29 -3.31 -10.25
CA VAL A 497 46.70 -3.54 -9.92
C VAL A 497 46.84 -5.00 -9.50
N THR A 498 47.48 -5.77 -10.37
CA THR A 498 47.85 -7.16 -10.14
C THR A 498 48.79 -7.19 -8.95
N ASN A 499 48.35 -7.74 -7.82
CA ASN A 499 49.19 -8.52 -6.90
C ASN A 499 48.43 -9.22 -5.75
N ASP A 500 47.11 -9.46 -5.87
CA ASP A 500 46.47 -10.51 -5.07
C ASP A 500 45.35 -11.20 -5.85
N THR A 501 45.46 -12.52 -5.96
CA THR A 501 44.53 -13.41 -6.65
C THR A 501 43.20 -13.50 -5.88
N ALA A 502 42.18 -12.70 -6.26
CA ALA A 502 40.75 -13.06 -6.14
C ALA A 502 39.76 -11.98 -6.63
N ASP A 503 40.12 -10.69 -6.68
CA ASP A 503 39.11 -9.63 -6.93
C ASP A 503 39.19 -9.07 -8.36
N ILE A 504 38.63 -9.81 -9.33
CA ILE A 504 38.22 -9.19 -10.60
C ILE A 504 36.94 -8.41 -10.30
N ALA A 505 37.07 -7.21 -9.76
CA ALA A 505 35.97 -6.26 -9.70
C ALA A 505 35.57 -5.94 -11.15
N THR A 506 34.49 -6.56 -11.64
CA THR A 506 33.98 -6.25 -12.98
C THR A 506 33.56 -4.79 -12.98
N SER A 507 34.15 -3.99 -13.86
CA SER A 507 33.87 -2.57 -13.99
C SER A 507 32.38 -2.31 -14.27
N ASN A 508 31.85 -1.21 -13.72
CA ASN A 508 30.54 -0.67 -14.13
C ASN A 508 30.53 -0.13 -15.57
N VAL A 509 31.71 -0.05 -16.21
CA VAL A 509 31.89 0.32 -17.61
C VAL A 509 31.85 -0.94 -18.47
N LEU A 510 30.79 -1.11 -19.26
CA LEU A 510 30.64 -2.27 -20.15
C LEU A 510 31.41 -2.07 -21.46
N SER A 511 31.39 -0.84 -21.99
CA SER A 511 32.18 -0.39 -23.13
C SER A 511 32.23 1.14 -23.13
N PRO A 512 33.11 1.80 -23.90
CA PRO A 512 33.05 3.26 -24.05
C PRO A 512 31.62 3.71 -24.43
N GLY A 513 31.08 4.70 -23.69
CA GLY A 513 29.73 5.20 -23.88
C GLY A 513 28.60 4.31 -23.35
N ARG A 514 28.90 3.21 -22.62
CA ARG A 514 27.91 2.28 -22.07
C ARG A 514 28.25 1.85 -20.63
N LEU A 515 27.36 2.16 -19.70
CA LEU A 515 27.56 1.94 -18.26
C LEU A 515 26.40 1.20 -17.60
N VAL A 516 26.66 0.63 -16.43
CA VAL A 516 25.64 0.25 -15.44
C VAL A 516 25.65 1.26 -14.30
N LEU A 517 24.50 1.82 -13.97
CA LEU A 517 24.31 2.77 -12.87
C LEU A 517 23.28 2.24 -11.88
N THR A 518 23.49 2.47 -10.60
CA THR A 518 22.51 2.13 -9.55
C THR A 518 21.70 3.35 -9.16
N ILE A 519 20.37 3.23 -9.12
CA ILE A 519 19.48 4.27 -8.60
C ILE A 519 19.73 4.42 -7.10
N ALA A 520 20.31 5.55 -6.71
CA ALA A 520 20.67 5.83 -5.33
C ALA A 520 20.02 7.10 -4.78
N ASP A 521 19.38 7.92 -5.63
CA ASP A 521 18.80 9.18 -5.19
C ASP A 521 17.59 9.58 -6.04
N THR A 522 16.92 10.66 -5.61
CA THR A 522 15.91 11.35 -6.42
C THR A 522 16.42 12.68 -6.94
N CYS A 523 15.83 13.12 -8.04
CA CYS A 523 16.13 14.40 -8.67
C CYS A 523 14.82 15.16 -8.87
N GLU A 524 14.52 16.08 -7.95
CA GLU A 524 13.25 16.83 -7.95
C GLU A 524 13.09 17.75 -9.16
N SER A 525 14.21 18.23 -9.72
CA SER A 525 14.22 19.07 -10.92
C SER A 525 14.26 18.27 -12.23
N CYS A 526 14.38 16.95 -12.18
CA CYS A 526 14.42 16.11 -13.38
C CYS A 526 13.04 15.97 -14.02
N SER A 527 13.00 16.03 -15.35
CA SER A 527 11.85 15.53 -16.10
C SER A 527 11.65 14.03 -15.84
N LEU A 528 10.47 13.50 -16.19
CA LEU A 528 10.08 12.11 -15.92
C LEU A 528 11.10 11.04 -16.36
N LEU A 529 11.85 11.32 -17.43
CA LEU A 529 12.80 10.40 -18.05
C LEU A 529 14.26 10.85 -17.92
N ASP A 530 14.52 11.98 -17.27
CA ASP A 530 15.88 12.49 -17.13
C ASP A 530 16.63 11.76 -16.01
N LEU A 531 17.94 11.61 -16.21
CA LEU A 531 18.88 10.99 -15.29
C LEU A 531 19.85 12.04 -14.74
N ASN A 532 19.98 12.14 -13.43
CA ASN A 532 21.02 12.93 -12.78
C ASN A 532 22.18 12.02 -12.39
N ILE A 533 23.24 11.98 -13.20
CA ILE A 533 24.35 11.03 -13.10
C ILE A 533 25.51 11.70 -12.35
N HIS A 534 26.21 10.95 -11.51
CA HIS A 534 27.41 11.46 -10.85
C HIS A 534 28.49 11.86 -11.88
N ALA A 535 29.23 12.95 -11.64
CA ALA A 535 30.18 13.52 -12.61
C ALA A 535 31.22 12.52 -13.15
N ASP A 536 31.73 11.63 -12.29
CA ASP A 536 32.69 10.61 -12.72
C ASP A 536 32.07 9.56 -13.65
N ALA A 537 30.84 9.09 -13.36
CA ALA A 537 30.12 8.21 -14.28
C ALA A 537 29.75 8.94 -15.58
N PHE A 538 29.34 10.21 -15.49
CA PHE A 538 29.08 11.03 -16.67
C PHE A 538 30.32 11.15 -17.57
N ALA A 539 31.52 11.32 -16.99
CA ALA A 539 32.77 11.42 -17.73
C ALA A 539 33.14 10.14 -18.50
N GLN A 540 32.57 8.99 -18.12
CA GLN A 540 32.68 7.72 -18.85
C GLN A 540 31.65 7.59 -19.99
N LEU A 541 30.57 8.38 -19.97
CA LEU A 541 29.56 8.44 -21.03
C LEU A 541 29.87 9.51 -22.09
N ALA A 542 30.41 10.66 -21.69
CA ALA A 542 30.60 11.82 -22.56
C ALA A 542 31.65 12.80 -22.01
N ASP A 543 32.03 13.78 -22.83
CA ASP A 543 32.85 14.92 -22.38
C ASP A 543 32.06 15.71 -21.30
N PRO A 544 32.59 15.84 -20.07
CA PRO A 544 31.95 16.61 -19.01
C PRO A 544 31.64 18.06 -19.39
N ALA A 545 32.37 18.66 -20.34
CA ALA A 545 32.14 20.02 -20.80
C ALA A 545 30.78 20.22 -21.51
N ILE A 546 30.19 19.15 -22.04
CA ILE A 546 28.89 19.19 -22.72
C ILE A 546 27.74 19.43 -21.72
N GLY A 547 27.90 18.92 -20.49
CA GLY A 547 26.96 19.10 -19.38
C GLY A 547 25.65 18.29 -19.49
N ILE A 548 25.05 18.19 -20.68
CA ILE A 548 23.81 17.45 -20.93
C ILE A 548 23.93 16.65 -22.23
N ILE A 549 23.61 15.35 -22.18
CA ILE A 549 23.62 14.46 -23.33
C ILE A 549 22.29 13.71 -23.47
N ASN A 550 21.94 13.30 -24.69
CA ASN A 550 20.89 12.31 -24.89
C ASN A 550 21.41 10.90 -24.61
N VAL A 551 20.63 10.13 -23.87
CA VAL A 551 20.93 8.73 -23.52
C VAL A 551 19.75 7.83 -23.88
N THR A 552 20.04 6.57 -24.14
CA THR A 552 19.07 5.49 -24.02
C THR A 552 19.39 4.67 -22.79
N TYR A 553 18.38 4.26 -22.03
CA TYR A 553 18.58 3.39 -20.88
C TYR A 553 17.49 2.34 -20.73
N ARG A 554 17.84 1.24 -20.10
CA ARG A 554 16.90 0.18 -19.69
C ARG A 554 17.24 -0.35 -18.32
N GLN A 555 16.25 -0.84 -17.61
CA GLN A 555 16.44 -1.60 -16.39
C GLN A 555 17.10 -2.95 -16.73
N ILE A 556 18.13 -3.31 -15.97
CA ILE A 556 18.76 -4.63 -16.02
C ILE A 556 18.86 -5.20 -14.60
N PRO A 557 18.99 -6.53 -14.45
CA PRO A 557 19.44 -7.12 -13.20
C PRO A 557 20.81 -6.54 -12.82
N CYS A 558 20.96 -6.11 -11.57
CA CYS A 558 22.23 -5.66 -11.04
C CYS A 558 23.25 -6.80 -11.06
N PRO A 559 24.39 -6.66 -11.73
CA PRO A 559 25.48 -7.62 -11.54
C PRO A 559 26.07 -7.44 -10.14
N SER A 560 26.71 -8.48 -9.61
CA SER A 560 27.33 -8.43 -8.27
C SER A 560 28.59 -7.54 -8.23
N PHE A 561 29.15 -7.20 -9.39
CA PHE A 561 30.42 -6.49 -9.54
C PHE A 561 31.61 -7.17 -8.83
N GLY A 562 31.52 -8.49 -8.60
CA GLY A 562 32.50 -9.22 -7.79
C GLY A 562 32.40 -8.90 -6.29
N ARG A 563 31.37 -8.17 -5.85
CA ARG A 563 31.16 -7.76 -4.46
C ARG A 563 30.03 -8.54 -3.80
N ASN A 564 30.20 -8.79 -2.51
CA ASN A 564 29.13 -9.28 -1.65
C ASN A 564 28.25 -8.11 -1.20
N MET A 565 27.07 -8.43 -0.69
CA MET A 565 26.19 -7.43 -0.09
C MET A 565 26.87 -6.83 1.16
N SER A 566 26.54 -5.59 1.49
CA SER A 566 26.92 -4.97 2.75
C SER A 566 25.70 -4.38 3.46
N VAL A 567 25.71 -4.37 4.79
CA VAL A 567 24.61 -3.86 5.61
C VAL A 567 25.07 -2.57 6.27
N TYR A 568 24.47 -1.45 5.90
CA TYR A 568 24.71 -0.17 6.54
C TYR A 568 23.66 0.04 7.64
N VAL A 569 24.09 0.07 8.89
CA VAL A 569 23.24 0.41 10.03
C VAL A 569 23.35 1.91 10.26
N SER A 570 22.27 2.64 9.98
CA SER A 570 22.22 4.09 10.16
C SER A 570 21.96 4.47 11.61
N ASP A 571 21.17 3.67 12.31
CA ASP A 571 20.80 3.90 13.71
C ASP A 571 20.54 2.58 14.42
N PHE A 572 20.94 2.50 15.70
CA PHE A 572 20.80 1.29 16.50
C PHE A 572 20.60 1.63 17.97
N HIS A 573 19.49 1.18 18.53
CA HIS A 573 19.21 1.32 19.95
C HIS A 573 19.13 -0.04 20.64
N ALA A 574 20.18 -0.41 21.39
CA ALA A 574 20.32 -1.72 22.02
C ALA A 574 19.42 -1.96 23.25
N SER A 575 18.63 -0.98 23.68
CA SER A 575 17.79 -1.10 24.87
C SER A 575 16.63 -2.07 24.64
N GLN A 576 16.01 -2.57 25.71
CA GLN A 576 14.89 -3.49 25.57
C GLN A 576 13.68 -2.78 24.96
N GLY A 577 13.23 -3.25 23.80
CA GLY A 577 12.23 -2.54 22.98
C GLY A 577 12.85 -1.53 22.01
N GLY A 578 14.18 -1.45 21.93
CA GLY A 578 14.89 -0.63 20.97
C GLY A 578 14.71 -1.10 19.52
N TYR A 579 15.34 -0.38 18.60
CA TYR A 579 15.13 -0.52 17.17
C TYR A 579 16.46 -0.51 16.40
N VAL A 580 16.44 -1.10 15.21
CA VAL A 580 17.51 -0.98 14.22
C VAL A 580 16.96 -0.34 12.96
N ARG A 581 17.70 0.61 12.41
CA ARG A 581 17.52 1.15 11.06
C ARG A 581 18.72 0.77 10.22
N LEU A 582 18.47 0.10 9.10
CA LEU A 582 19.52 -0.35 8.21
C LEU A 582 19.13 -0.20 6.74
N SER A 583 20.12 -0.21 5.86
CA SER A 583 19.96 -0.42 4.43
C SER A 583 20.94 -1.48 3.95
N VAL A 584 20.58 -2.19 2.89
CA VAL A 584 21.45 -3.20 2.27
C VAL A 584 21.98 -2.64 0.96
N ARG A 585 23.29 -2.65 0.80
CA ARG A 585 24.00 -2.16 -0.39
C ARG A 585 24.55 -3.33 -1.21
N ASP A 586 24.93 -3.03 -2.44
CA ASP A 586 25.58 -3.97 -3.36
C ASP A 586 24.76 -5.25 -3.60
N VAL A 587 23.44 -5.09 -3.70
CA VAL A 587 22.52 -6.20 -3.95
C VAL A 587 22.49 -6.54 -5.44
N ALA A 588 22.89 -7.75 -5.81
CA ALA A 588 22.76 -8.24 -7.17
C ALA A 588 21.31 -8.65 -7.50
N GLY A 589 21.00 -8.81 -8.79
CA GLY A 589 19.69 -9.21 -9.28
C GLY A 589 18.69 -8.05 -9.37
N ASN A 590 17.43 -8.30 -9.06
CA ASN A 590 16.33 -7.35 -9.30
C ASN A 590 16.04 -6.42 -8.12
N GLY A 591 16.98 -6.29 -7.19
CA GLY A 591 16.79 -5.58 -5.92
C GLY A 591 16.10 -6.43 -4.85
N LEU A 592 15.81 -5.80 -3.71
CA LEU A 592 15.19 -6.44 -2.54
C LEU A 592 13.67 -6.17 -2.51
N ALA A 593 12.90 -7.18 -2.13
CA ALA A 593 11.47 -7.07 -1.84
C ALA A 593 11.19 -7.03 -0.34
N GLU A 594 11.95 -7.79 0.45
CA GLU A 594 11.75 -7.93 1.89
C GLU A 594 13.10 -8.03 2.61
N VAL A 595 13.15 -7.47 3.82
CA VAL A 595 14.21 -7.75 4.80
C VAL A 595 13.53 -8.26 6.05
N ALA A 596 14.01 -9.40 6.57
CA ALA A 596 13.55 -9.95 7.84
C ALA A 596 14.73 -10.20 8.77
N VAL A 597 14.51 -10.04 10.07
CA VAL A 597 15.50 -10.29 11.13
C VAL A 597 15.13 -11.53 11.92
N ALA A 598 16.11 -12.40 12.20
CA ALA A 598 15.90 -13.56 13.05
C ALA A 598 16.21 -13.27 14.52
N HIS A 599 15.37 -13.82 15.40
CA HIS A 599 15.63 -13.86 16.84
C HIS A 599 16.45 -15.10 17.18
N CYS A 600 17.78 -14.97 17.21
CA CYS A 600 18.68 -16.05 17.60
C CYS A 600 19.41 -15.72 18.89
N GLN A 601 18.89 -16.20 20.03
CA GLN A 601 19.63 -16.13 21.28
C GLN A 601 20.79 -17.15 21.22
N ARG A 602 21.99 -16.69 20.84
CA ARG A 602 23.19 -17.53 20.95
C ARG A 602 23.66 -17.51 22.39
N ASN A 603 23.85 -18.69 22.97
CA ASN A 603 24.55 -18.81 24.24
C ASN A 603 26.04 -18.56 23.99
N GLU A 604 26.54 -17.41 24.43
CA GLU A 604 27.96 -17.02 24.32
C GLU A 604 28.91 -17.95 25.10
N THR A 605 28.38 -18.85 25.92
CA THR A 605 29.16 -19.78 26.76
C THR A 605 29.72 -21.00 26.02
N ALA A 606 29.43 -21.21 24.74
CA ALA A 606 30.08 -22.25 23.93
C ALA A 606 31.45 -21.75 23.43
N GLY A 607 32.42 -21.70 24.35
CA GLY A 607 33.77 -21.19 24.12
C GLY A 607 34.63 -22.03 23.16
N THR A 608 35.41 -21.33 22.34
CA THR A 608 36.84 -21.52 22.02
C THR A 608 37.47 -22.90 21.78
N ALA A 609 36.72 -23.99 21.63
CA ALA A 609 37.29 -25.29 21.27
C ALA A 609 37.30 -25.51 19.75
N GLY A 610 38.31 -24.94 19.08
CA GLY A 610 39.13 -25.46 17.98
C GLY A 610 38.60 -26.31 16.80
N ASP A 611 37.40 -26.85 16.81
CA ASP A 611 36.86 -27.64 15.69
C ASP A 611 35.60 -26.99 15.16
N GLY A 612 35.45 -26.97 13.84
CA GLY A 612 34.31 -26.45 13.08
C GLY A 612 32.97 -27.16 13.34
N GLY A 613 32.71 -27.60 14.57
CA GLY A 613 31.40 -27.97 15.05
C GLY A 613 30.50 -26.75 15.00
N LEU A 614 29.66 -26.71 13.97
CA LEU A 614 28.46 -25.89 13.92
C LEU A 614 27.79 -25.96 15.31
N ILE A 615 27.98 -24.92 16.14
CA ILE A 615 27.09 -24.70 17.27
C ILE A 615 25.71 -24.74 16.65
N PRO A 616 24.79 -25.63 17.07
CA PRO A 616 23.47 -25.76 16.46
C PRO A 616 22.61 -24.55 16.79
N GLY A 617 23.01 -23.38 16.31
CA GLY A 617 22.29 -22.12 16.42
C GLY A 617 21.08 -22.18 15.52
N CYS A 618 19.92 -21.83 16.08
CA CYS A 618 18.60 -21.66 15.43
C CYS A 618 18.08 -22.79 14.52
N THR A 619 18.85 -23.83 14.25
CA THR A 619 18.57 -24.88 13.25
C THR A 619 18.35 -26.25 13.90
N SER A 620 18.59 -26.38 15.22
CA SER A 620 18.40 -27.64 15.96
C SER A 620 17.05 -27.78 16.66
N THR A 621 16.30 -26.68 16.82
CA THR A 621 14.86 -26.81 17.06
C THR A 621 14.23 -27.18 15.72
N LEU A 622 13.34 -28.18 15.71
CA LEU A 622 12.61 -28.66 14.52
C LEU A 622 11.86 -27.55 13.73
N ARG A 623 11.84 -26.30 14.22
CA ARG A 623 11.08 -25.17 13.65
C ARG A 623 11.94 -24.03 13.08
N GLY A 624 13.27 -24.10 13.13
CA GLY A 624 14.13 -23.03 12.58
C GLY A 624 14.04 -21.68 13.32
N PRO A 625 14.78 -20.64 12.87
CA PRO A 625 14.64 -19.29 13.40
C PRO A 625 13.28 -18.69 13.04
N ILE A 626 12.69 -17.94 13.97
CA ILE A 626 11.51 -17.10 13.68
C ILE A 626 12.02 -15.83 13.00
N TRP A 627 11.73 -15.70 11.72
CA TRP A 627 11.99 -14.50 10.92
C TRP A 627 10.88 -13.48 11.14
N ARG A 628 11.26 -12.21 11.35
CA ARG A 628 10.32 -11.09 11.50
C ARG A 628 10.62 -10.05 10.44
N VAL A 629 9.62 -9.75 9.62
CA VAL A 629 9.74 -8.76 8.56
C VAL A 629 9.99 -7.38 9.15
N MET A 630 10.94 -6.65 8.57
CA MET A 630 11.25 -5.27 8.89
C MET A 630 10.30 -4.35 8.10
N ASN A 631 9.97 -3.18 8.66
CA ASN A 631 9.17 -2.17 7.96
C ASN A 631 10.06 -1.41 6.97
N ASN A 632 9.65 -1.24 5.71
CA ASN A 632 10.34 -0.36 4.78
C ASN A 632 9.95 1.09 5.10
N THR A 633 10.91 1.89 5.57
CA THR A 633 10.61 3.27 6.01
C THR A 633 10.80 4.29 4.89
N ALA A 634 11.82 4.10 4.04
CA ALA A 634 12.04 4.90 2.84
C ALA A 634 13.07 4.24 1.93
N GLY A 635 12.76 4.05 0.64
CA GLY A 635 13.71 3.56 -0.34
C GLY A 635 14.32 2.20 0.06
N ALA A 636 15.63 2.19 0.31
CA ALA A 636 16.37 1.01 0.77
C ALA A 636 16.51 0.93 2.31
N ALA A 637 15.92 1.86 3.08
CA ALA A 637 15.92 1.82 4.53
C ALA A 637 14.80 0.94 5.11
N TRP A 638 15.21 0.13 6.07
CA TRP A 638 14.40 -0.84 6.78
C TRP A 638 14.52 -0.60 8.28
N GLU A 639 13.40 -0.63 8.98
CA GLU A 639 13.34 -0.47 10.42
C GLU A 639 12.70 -1.68 11.08
N TYR A 640 13.28 -2.13 12.19
CA TYR A 640 12.67 -3.13 13.05
C TYR A 640 12.73 -2.69 14.50
N SER A 641 11.56 -2.71 15.14
CA SER A 641 11.39 -2.42 16.57
C SER A 641 11.25 -3.72 17.38
N GLY A 642 11.69 -3.70 18.63
CA GLY A 642 11.74 -4.90 19.47
C GLY A 642 12.99 -5.73 19.22
N LEU A 643 14.12 -5.03 19.05
CA LEU A 643 15.42 -5.61 18.75
C LEU A 643 15.78 -6.78 19.67
N PRO A 644 16.20 -7.92 19.10
CA PRO A 644 16.73 -9.02 19.89
C PRO A 644 18.17 -8.73 20.32
N ARG A 645 18.75 -9.63 21.11
CA ARG A 645 20.17 -9.56 21.45
C ARG A 645 21.00 -9.81 20.20
N LEU A 646 22.11 -9.08 20.08
CA LEU A 646 23.14 -9.29 19.05
C LEU A 646 23.81 -10.66 19.24
N PRO A 647 24.40 -11.26 18.18
CA PRO A 647 24.40 -10.79 16.79
C PRO A 647 23.05 -11.01 16.08
N LEU A 648 22.75 -10.20 15.05
CA LEU A 648 21.56 -10.34 14.22
C LEU A 648 21.88 -11.10 12.94
N ASP A 649 21.02 -12.04 12.58
CA ASP A 649 20.98 -12.66 11.25
C ASP A 649 19.85 -12.00 10.44
N LEU A 650 20.09 -11.75 9.14
CA LEU A 650 19.09 -11.19 8.23
C LEU A 650 18.72 -12.22 7.17
N ARG A 651 17.43 -12.28 6.81
CA ARG A 651 16.93 -12.91 5.59
C ARG A 651 16.55 -11.80 4.64
N LEU A 652 17.12 -11.85 3.45
CA LEU A 652 16.89 -10.91 2.37
C LEU A 652 16.12 -11.66 1.29
N THR A 653 14.97 -11.14 0.87
CA THR A 653 14.19 -11.70 -0.23
C THR A 653 14.29 -10.77 -1.42
N SER A 654 14.70 -11.28 -2.58
CA SER A 654 14.78 -10.50 -3.81
C SER A 654 13.39 -10.24 -4.38
N VAL A 655 13.28 -9.30 -5.32
CA VAL A 655 12.01 -9.12 -6.07
C VAL A 655 11.64 -10.34 -6.92
N GLY A 656 12.59 -11.24 -7.18
CA GLY A 656 12.31 -12.54 -7.80
C GLY A 656 11.85 -13.63 -6.83
N GLY A 657 11.68 -13.32 -5.54
CA GLY A 657 11.30 -14.28 -4.50
C GLY A 657 12.44 -15.19 -4.04
N GLN A 658 13.69 -14.92 -4.44
CA GLN A 658 14.85 -15.67 -3.95
C GLN A 658 15.23 -15.19 -2.55
N ASP A 659 15.42 -16.12 -1.62
CA ASP A 659 15.88 -15.82 -0.27
C ASP A 659 17.38 -16.03 -0.12
N VAL A 660 18.03 -15.14 0.61
CA VAL A 660 19.42 -15.25 1.04
C VAL A 660 19.53 -14.92 2.53
N ILE A 661 20.30 -15.71 3.28
CA ILE A 661 20.54 -15.49 4.71
C ILE A 661 21.93 -14.90 4.92
N VAL A 662 21.99 -13.70 5.49
CA VAL A 662 23.21 -13.05 5.95
C VAL A 662 23.38 -13.33 7.44
N ARG A 663 24.26 -14.28 7.76
CA ARG A 663 24.57 -14.65 9.15
C ARG A 663 25.52 -13.64 9.77
N ASN A 664 25.29 -13.29 11.04
CA ASN A 664 26.04 -12.27 11.75
C ASN A 664 26.09 -10.94 10.99
N ALA A 665 24.97 -10.57 10.36
CA ALA A 665 24.86 -9.33 9.60
C ALA A 665 25.19 -8.10 10.45
N ILE A 666 24.85 -8.13 11.75
CA ILE A 666 25.14 -7.06 12.70
C ILE A 666 25.70 -7.70 13.97
N THR A 667 26.96 -7.41 14.28
CA THR A 667 27.70 -8.07 15.37
C THR A 667 27.81 -7.23 16.65
N ASN A 668 27.67 -5.91 16.54
CA ASN A 668 27.71 -4.98 17.66
C ASN A 668 26.64 -3.89 17.48
N SER A 669 26.45 -3.04 18.49
CA SER A 669 25.44 -1.98 18.49
C SER A 669 25.96 -0.65 17.95
N THR A 670 27.10 -0.63 17.25
CA THR A 670 27.68 0.60 16.73
C THR A 670 26.85 1.08 15.53
N ALA A 671 26.44 2.35 15.60
CA ALA A 671 25.79 3.06 14.51
C ALA A 671 26.27 4.54 14.51
N PRO A 672 26.50 5.15 13.33
CA PRO A 672 26.45 4.51 12.01
C PRO A 672 27.60 3.51 11.80
N ALA A 673 27.33 2.39 11.11
CA ALA A 673 28.35 1.38 10.80
C ALA A 673 28.03 0.62 9.52
N LEU A 674 29.06 0.17 8.80
CA LEU A 674 28.95 -0.70 7.64
C LEU A 674 29.46 -2.10 8.01
N TYR A 675 28.66 -3.12 7.73
CA TYR A 675 28.98 -4.53 7.97
C TYR A 675 29.06 -5.28 6.65
N ASP A 676 30.24 -5.76 6.29
CA ASP A 676 30.42 -6.56 5.09
C ASP A 676 29.84 -7.96 5.26
N SER A 677 29.18 -8.47 4.23
CA SER A 677 28.75 -9.87 4.18
C SER A 677 29.64 -10.73 3.29
N ARG A 678 29.44 -12.05 3.36
CA ARG A 678 30.02 -13.02 2.42
C ARG A 678 28.97 -13.60 1.49
N THR A 679 27.82 -12.94 1.39
CA THR A 679 26.65 -13.49 0.73
C THR A 679 26.18 -12.57 -0.39
N GLN A 680 25.71 -13.18 -1.48
CA GLN A 680 25.15 -12.51 -2.63
C GLN A 680 24.03 -13.38 -3.22
N TYR A 681 23.08 -12.78 -3.93
CA TYR A 681 22.19 -13.56 -4.79
C TYR A 681 23.01 -14.29 -5.85
N GLY A 682 22.73 -15.58 -6.04
CA GLY A 682 23.28 -16.30 -7.18
C GLY A 682 22.85 -15.57 -8.45
N VAL A 683 23.79 -14.99 -9.18
CA VAL A 683 23.50 -14.43 -10.50
C VAL A 683 23.12 -15.65 -11.36
N PRO A 684 21.90 -15.72 -11.93
CA PRO A 684 21.59 -16.78 -12.86
C PRO A 684 22.64 -16.72 -13.96
N ASP A 685 23.41 -17.81 -14.11
CA ASP A 685 24.45 -17.88 -15.11
C ASP A 685 23.81 -17.60 -16.48
N PRO A 686 24.17 -16.50 -17.16
CA PRO A 686 23.54 -16.13 -18.42
C PRO A 686 23.75 -17.20 -19.50
N SER A 687 24.74 -18.10 -19.33
CA SER A 687 24.96 -19.23 -20.23
C SER A 687 23.99 -20.41 -20.00
N ALA A 688 23.30 -20.47 -18.85
CA ALA A 688 22.34 -21.53 -18.53
C ALA A 688 20.93 -21.28 -19.12
N ALA A 689 20.68 -20.10 -19.70
CA ALA A 689 19.40 -19.77 -20.34
C ALA A 689 19.21 -20.43 -21.73
N ASP A 690 20.27 -20.98 -22.32
CA ASP A 690 20.21 -21.74 -23.58
C ASP A 690 20.10 -23.26 -23.32
N GLY A 691 18.92 -23.71 -22.88
CA GLY A 691 18.32 -24.98 -23.32
C GLY A 691 19.03 -26.33 -23.10
N GLY A 692 19.96 -26.47 -22.15
CA GLY A 692 20.52 -27.78 -21.77
C GLY A 692 19.85 -28.36 -20.51
N LEU A 693 18.93 -29.31 -20.66
CA LEU A 693 18.38 -30.09 -19.53
C LEU A 693 19.51 -30.87 -18.84
N ILE A 694 20.07 -30.33 -17.75
CA ILE A 694 20.95 -31.08 -16.85
C ILE A 694 20.06 -31.70 -15.77
N VAL A 695 19.86 -33.01 -15.87
CA VAL A 695 19.32 -33.82 -14.77
C VAL A 695 20.41 -33.94 -13.72
N VAL A 696 20.31 -33.17 -12.64
CA VAL A 696 21.10 -33.41 -11.42
C VAL A 696 20.35 -34.47 -10.61
N LEU A 697 20.81 -35.72 -10.65
CA LEU A 697 20.46 -36.72 -9.65
C LEU A 697 21.25 -36.41 -8.38
N GLY A 698 20.54 -35.97 -7.35
CA GLY A 698 21.00 -35.84 -5.97
C GLY A 698 19.93 -36.31 -5.03
#